data_AF-A0A319CQZ3-F1
#
_entry.id   AF-A0A319CQZ3-F1
#
_cell.length_a   1.000
_cell.length_b   1.000
_cell.length_c   1.000
_cell.angle_alpha   90.00
_cell.angle_beta   90.00
_cell.angle_gamma   90.00
#
_symmetry.space_group_name_H-M   'P 1'
#
loop_
_entity.id
_entity.type
_entity.pdbx_description
1 polymer ?
#
loop_
_entity_poly.entity_id
_entity_poly.type
_entity_poly.pdbx_seq_one_letter_code
_entity_poly.pdbx_strand_id
1 'polypeptide(L)'
;MAPSALSLLAALGVCSQALAAAGTVSVAATTVPSANPIANAPYFVSETRQLTESVLRTLGNHRSLFEFAGANLSLPAVGTCKIYPGDAAWPSTSQWSILDQALGGALIKTVPLAATCYPAWSAYYNQTACEEISSDWTVSYLHAADPASIMWPLFEGRSCLPTDIATSSTCTIGGYSSYAVNVSTVAQIQLAVNFARNHGLRLTVKNTGHDFSGKSTGAGALGIWTHNLKDIEVYDEYHLGNYRGPAVKLGAGVQAFEVYEKAHELGYTVVGGEGKTVGVAGGYVLGGGHSPMSSVYGLAADQVLALEVVLANGRFVTVTEKSNPDLFWALRGGGGGTYGVVSSIISRLHPKIPVTVSTFSFMTSTNVTADTFWAGVDAYMKRFPTNADAGTYAYFWIIKLGEESFEFLMNPYFAVNHTVAEFNTLMAPWFADLDRLGITYTPNTTYYDNFYDAWEAGFPLETIGSVTMMTGSRLIPRENFVNATLLNQTAAAFRSTVSAGYSLLAFNLKAELPAGYPESAANPAFRTTLMHAITSTSWNSNDTNEEIMKTMDTLTYDVLGEWRKTCPDSGAYMSEADIQEPNFQQAFYGNFYARLYALKQRWDPAGLFYAPTAVGSEDWQVRSLDGLPDQNGRLCRV
;
A
#
# COMPACT_ATOMS: atom_id res chain seq x y z
N MET A 1 71.55 -38.94 8.01
CA MET A 1 71.19 -38.11 9.18
C MET A 1 70.98 -36.70 8.69
N ALA A 2 69.76 -36.20 8.87
CA ALA A 2 69.30 -34.88 8.42
C ALA A 2 70.04 -33.74 9.13
N PRO A 3 70.29 -32.60 8.46
CA PRO A 3 70.66 -31.36 9.13
C PRO A 3 69.47 -30.40 9.27
N SER A 4 69.37 -29.85 10.49
CA SER A 4 69.10 -28.45 10.86
C SER A 4 67.90 -27.69 10.29
N ALA A 5 66.97 -27.42 11.22
CA ALA A 5 66.50 -26.08 11.63
C ALA A 5 66.44 -24.97 10.57
N LEU A 6 65.23 -24.74 10.06
CA LEU A 6 64.60 -23.43 9.84
C LEU A 6 63.17 -23.72 9.37
N SER A 7 62.15 -23.18 10.04
CA SER A 7 60.73 -22.99 9.61
C SER A 7 59.76 -23.34 10.74
N LEU A 8 59.25 -22.34 11.46
CA LEU A 8 57.85 -22.25 11.92
C LEU A 8 57.64 -20.94 12.70
N LEU A 9 57.59 -19.81 11.99
CA LEU A 9 57.08 -18.51 12.50
C LEU A 9 56.93 -17.54 11.32
N ALA A 10 56.04 -17.89 10.38
CA ALA A 10 55.56 -16.99 9.32
C ALA A 10 54.34 -17.63 8.63
N ALA A 11 53.17 -17.55 9.26
CA ALA A 11 51.89 -17.79 8.61
C ALA A 11 50.77 -17.00 9.32
N LEU A 12 51.05 -15.74 9.63
CA LEU A 12 50.05 -14.69 9.86
C LEU A 12 50.37 -13.61 8.84
N GLY A 13 49.60 -13.56 7.75
CA GLY A 13 49.77 -12.54 6.72
C GLY A 13 49.78 -13.05 5.29
N VAL A 14 48.83 -13.90 4.88
CA VAL A 14 48.41 -14.02 3.47
C VAL A 14 46.92 -14.37 3.41
N CYS A 15 46.07 -13.39 3.72
CA CYS A 15 44.71 -13.32 3.16
C CYS A 15 44.26 -11.85 3.16
N SER A 16 45.08 -11.00 2.58
CA SER A 16 44.81 -9.57 2.42
C SER A 16 45.60 -9.07 1.22
N GLN A 17 45.28 -9.56 0.02
CA GLN A 17 45.66 -8.94 -1.25
C GLN A 17 45.01 -9.69 -2.43
N ALA A 18 43.71 -9.46 -2.58
CA ALA A 18 43.04 -9.38 -3.88
C ALA A 18 41.79 -8.48 -3.77
N LEU A 19 41.88 -7.41 -2.96
CA LEU A 19 41.10 -6.20 -3.24
C LEU A 19 41.81 -5.55 -4.41
N ALA A 20 41.47 -5.97 -5.62
CA ALA A 20 41.76 -5.18 -6.80
C ALA A 20 41.26 -3.76 -6.51
N ALA A 21 42.12 -2.78 -6.73
CA ALA A 21 41.81 -1.36 -6.61
C ALA A 21 40.63 -1.02 -7.54
N ALA A 22 39.40 -1.22 -7.06
CA ALA A 22 38.23 -0.61 -7.62
C ALA A 22 38.36 0.87 -7.29
N GLY A 23 38.61 1.69 -8.32
CA GLY A 23 38.68 3.14 -8.14
C GLY A 23 37.45 3.63 -7.38
N THR A 24 37.66 4.50 -6.40
CA THR A 24 36.56 5.09 -5.62
C THR A 24 35.62 5.84 -6.57
N VAL A 25 34.34 5.46 -6.57
CA VAL A 25 33.29 6.14 -7.33
C VAL A 25 32.71 7.25 -6.45
N SER A 26 32.67 8.48 -6.94
CA SER A 26 32.03 9.59 -6.23
C SER A 26 30.52 9.42 -6.19
N VAL A 27 29.88 9.95 -5.15
CA VAL A 27 28.41 10.06 -5.08
C VAL A 27 27.88 10.71 -6.36
N ALA A 28 26.98 10.00 -7.04
CA ALA A 28 26.50 10.36 -8.37
C ALA A 28 25.28 11.29 -8.27
N ALA A 29 25.48 12.48 -7.73
CA ALA A 29 24.45 13.50 -7.61
C ALA A 29 25.01 14.91 -7.79
N THR A 30 24.20 15.81 -8.34
CA THR A 30 24.43 17.26 -8.32
C THR A 30 23.23 17.97 -7.71
N THR A 31 23.45 19.15 -7.15
CA THR A 31 22.34 20.03 -6.75
C THR A 31 21.83 20.78 -7.99
N VAL A 32 20.52 20.78 -8.18
CA VAL A 32 19.82 21.62 -9.16
C VAL A 32 19.05 22.75 -8.44
N PRO A 33 18.66 23.83 -9.12
CA PRO A 33 17.86 24.89 -8.50
C PRO A 33 16.55 24.35 -7.90
N SER A 34 16.17 24.85 -6.73
CA SER A 34 14.91 24.45 -6.06
C SER A 34 13.65 24.99 -6.73
N ALA A 35 13.76 26.03 -7.55
CA ALA A 35 12.60 26.60 -8.23
C ALA A 35 11.98 25.61 -9.20
N ASN A 36 10.71 25.23 -8.96
CA ASN A 36 9.93 24.42 -9.89
C ASN A 36 8.68 25.20 -10.34
N PRO A 37 8.74 25.85 -11.51
CA PRO A 37 7.61 26.61 -12.05
C PRO A 37 6.48 25.73 -12.59
N ILE A 38 6.70 24.43 -12.81
CA ILE A 38 5.68 23.51 -13.35
C ILE A 38 4.64 23.20 -12.27
N ALA A 39 5.10 22.89 -11.05
CA ALA A 39 4.24 22.73 -9.89
C ALA A 39 3.98 24.04 -9.15
N ASN A 40 4.62 25.14 -9.51
CA ASN A 40 4.54 26.41 -8.76
C ASN A 40 4.82 26.25 -7.25
N ALA A 41 5.71 25.33 -6.90
CA ALA A 41 6.13 25.02 -5.53
C ALA A 41 7.58 24.54 -5.57
N PRO A 42 8.47 24.96 -4.67
CA PRO A 42 9.87 24.53 -4.70
C PRO A 42 10.03 23.01 -4.57
N TYR A 43 11.11 22.49 -5.16
CA TYR A 43 11.62 21.17 -4.86
C TYR A 43 12.07 21.07 -3.40
N PHE A 44 11.79 19.94 -2.76
CA PHE A 44 12.40 19.59 -1.47
C PHE A 44 13.91 19.41 -1.62
N VAL A 45 14.65 19.45 -0.51
CA VAL A 45 16.11 19.25 -0.53
C VAL A 45 16.45 17.89 -1.16
N SER A 46 15.71 16.85 -0.81
CA SER A 46 15.80 15.51 -1.40
C SER A 46 15.62 15.51 -2.92
N GLU A 47 14.76 16.39 -3.45
CA GLU A 47 14.47 16.52 -4.89
C GLU A 47 15.47 17.40 -5.65
N THR A 48 16.15 18.32 -4.97
CA THR A 48 17.22 19.13 -5.60
C THR A 48 18.48 18.31 -5.90
N ARG A 49 18.65 17.15 -5.25
CA ARG A 49 19.80 16.25 -5.46
C ARG A 49 19.47 15.24 -6.53
N GLN A 50 19.96 15.47 -7.74
CA GLN A 50 19.58 14.70 -8.93
C GLN A 50 20.79 14.10 -9.65
N LEU A 51 20.54 12.97 -10.31
CA LEU A 51 21.44 12.41 -11.31
C LEU A 51 21.20 13.14 -12.64
N THR A 52 22.27 13.63 -13.26
CA THR A 52 22.21 14.31 -14.57
C THR A 52 23.16 13.66 -15.57
N GLU A 53 22.99 13.97 -16.86
CA GLU A 53 23.90 13.50 -17.91
C GLU A 53 25.36 13.92 -17.66
N SER A 54 25.59 15.07 -17.03
CA SER A 54 26.95 15.53 -16.70
C SER A 54 27.55 14.70 -15.57
N VAL A 55 26.76 14.39 -14.53
CA VAL A 55 27.18 13.51 -13.43
C VAL A 55 27.44 12.09 -13.94
N LEU A 56 26.59 11.57 -14.84
CA LEU A 56 26.82 10.24 -15.43
C LEU A 56 28.16 10.13 -16.15
N ARG A 57 28.64 11.20 -16.80
CA ARG A 57 29.95 11.19 -17.47
C ARG A 57 31.11 11.10 -16.48
N THR A 58 30.95 11.54 -15.23
CA THR A 58 32.02 11.45 -14.22
C THR A 58 32.21 10.02 -13.72
N LEU A 59 31.27 9.11 -13.98
CA LEU A 59 31.37 7.69 -13.61
C LEU A 59 32.28 6.87 -14.54
N GLY A 60 32.81 7.48 -15.60
CA GLY A 60 33.77 6.85 -16.51
C GLY A 60 33.27 5.52 -17.06
N ASN A 61 34.05 4.46 -16.86
CA ASN A 61 33.73 3.11 -17.34
C ASN A 61 32.52 2.46 -16.64
N HIS A 62 32.06 3.02 -15.52
CA HIS A 62 30.90 2.53 -14.78
C HIS A 62 29.59 3.16 -15.23
N ARG A 63 29.64 4.14 -16.14
CA ARG A 63 28.47 4.88 -16.64
C ARG A 63 27.36 3.96 -17.14
N SER A 64 27.69 2.90 -17.89
CA SER A 64 26.72 1.97 -18.49
C SER A 64 25.79 1.30 -17.47
N LEU A 65 26.23 1.19 -16.20
CA LEU A 65 25.41 0.67 -15.11
C LEU A 65 24.21 1.59 -14.78
N PHE A 66 24.29 2.89 -15.12
CA PHE A 66 23.35 3.92 -14.67
C PHE A 66 22.81 4.83 -15.78
N GLU A 67 23.15 4.58 -17.05
CA GLU A 67 22.69 5.42 -18.16
C GLU A 67 21.17 5.56 -18.18
N PHE A 68 20.66 6.76 -18.46
CA PHE A 68 19.23 6.95 -18.75
C PHE A 68 18.84 6.25 -20.05
N ALA A 69 17.61 5.76 -20.12
CA ALA A 69 17.12 5.23 -21.39
C ALA A 69 16.80 6.37 -22.39
N GLY A 70 16.99 6.08 -23.68
CA GLY A 70 16.49 6.92 -24.77
C GLY A 70 14.97 6.92 -24.86
N ALA A 71 14.42 7.67 -25.82
CA ALA A 71 12.97 7.76 -26.02
C ALA A 71 12.30 6.40 -26.32
N ASN A 72 13.06 5.48 -26.94
CA ASN A 72 12.65 4.09 -27.10
C ASN A 72 13.31 3.26 -26.00
N LEU A 73 12.54 2.87 -24.98
CA LEU A 73 12.95 1.94 -23.92
C LEU A 73 13.15 0.54 -24.52
N SER A 74 14.32 0.27 -25.09
CA SER A 74 14.74 -1.09 -25.44
C SER A 74 15.58 -1.66 -24.30
N LEU A 75 15.09 -2.69 -23.60
CA LEU A 75 15.92 -3.47 -22.69
C LEU A 75 16.95 -4.29 -23.50
N PRO A 76 18.10 -4.64 -22.89
CA PRO A 76 18.90 -5.76 -23.37
C PRO A 76 17.99 -6.98 -23.53
N ALA A 77 18.28 -7.87 -24.48
CA ALA A 77 17.59 -9.16 -24.60
C ALA A 77 17.86 -10.02 -23.37
N VAL A 78 17.15 -9.75 -22.28
CA VAL A 78 17.08 -10.63 -21.12
C VAL A 78 16.20 -11.80 -21.54
N GLY A 79 16.52 -13.00 -21.06
CA GLY A 79 15.70 -14.18 -21.32
C GLY A 79 14.25 -14.01 -20.84
N THR A 80 13.49 -15.10 -20.82
CA THR A 80 12.08 -15.10 -20.41
C THR A 80 11.83 -14.62 -18.97
N CYS A 81 12.86 -14.47 -18.13
CA CYS A 81 12.73 -14.05 -16.73
C CYS A 81 13.68 -12.92 -16.34
N LYS A 82 13.30 -12.15 -15.31
CA LYS A 82 14.22 -11.22 -14.64
C LYS A 82 15.41 -11.98 -14.07
N ILE A 83 16.56 -11.32 -14.05
CA ILE A 83 17.79 -11.87 -13.46
C ILE A 83 17.57 -12.05 -11.96
N TYR A 84 18.03 -13.19 -11.43
CA TYR A 84 17.80 -13.61 -10.05
C TYR A 84 19.13 -13.99 -9.37
N PRO A 85 19.23 -13.89 -8.02
CA PRO A 85 20.41 -14.34 -7.30
C PRO A 85 20.83 -15.78 -7.68
N GLY A 86 22.12 -15.94 -8.01
CA GLY A 86 22.69 -17.21 -8.47
C GLY A 86 22.80 -17.35 -10.00
N ASP A 87 22.14 -16.48 -10.77
CA ASP A 87 22.36 -16.43 -12.22
C ASP A 87 23.77 -15.93 -12.55
N ALA A 88 24.35 -16.44 -13.65
CA ALA A 88 25.65 -15.97 -14.14
C ALA A 88 25.66 -14.47 -14.48
N ALA A 89 24.49 -13.91 -14.82
CA ALA A 89 24.31 -12.49 -15.12
C ALA A 89 23.85 -11.65 -13.92
N TRP A 90 23.72 -12.24 -12.72
CA TRP A 90 23.52 -11.49 -11.48
C TRP A 90 24.67 -10.51 -11.27
N PRO A 91 24.42 -9.24 -10.87
CA PRO A 91 25.49 -8.28 -10.70
C PRO A 91 26.53 -8.79 -9.69
N SER A 92 27.79 -8.68 -10.08
CA SER A 92 28.93 -9.06 -9.25
C SER A 92 29.05 -8.18 -8.00
N THR A 93 29.80 -8.65 -7.00
CA THR A 93 30.08 -7.89 -5.78
C THR A 93 30.68 -6.50 -6.07
N SER A 94 31.51 -6.38 -7.12
CA SER A 94 32.07 -5.09 -7.53
C SER A 94 31.00 -4.16 -8.10
N GLN A 95 30.05 -4.66 -8.91
CA GLN A 95 28.94 -3.86 -9.43
C GLN A 95 28.01 -3.38 -8.30
N TRP A 96 27.70 -4.23 -7.32
CA TRP A 96 26.94 -3.82 -6.12
C TRP A 96 27.71 -2.76 -5.32
N SER A 97 29.02 -2.92 -5.15
CA SER A 97 29.86 -1.92 -4.47
C SER A 97 29.91 -0.58 -5.23
N ILE A 98 29.94 -0.60 -6.57
CA ILE A 98 29.87 0.60 -7.40
C ILE A 98 28.53 1.31 -7.24
N LEU A 99 27.42 0.56 -7.24
CA LEU A 99 26.09 1.10 -6.94
C LEU A 99 26.09 1.77 -5.56
N ASP A 100 26.57 1.10 -4.53
CA ASP A 100 26.59 1.65 -3.17
C ASP A 100 27.43 2.93 -3.06
N GLN A 101 28.61 2.97 -3.67
CA GLN A 101 29.45 4.17 -3.73
C GLN A 101 28.75 5.33 -4.47
N ALA A 102 28.12 5.05 -5.62
CA ALA A 102 27.36 6.05 -6.36
C ALA A 102 26.14 6.57 -5.58
N LEU A 103 25.52 5.71 -4.77
CA LEU A 103 24.41 6.05 -3.86
C LEU A 103 24.86 6.82 -2.61
N GLY A 104 26.16 6.83 -2.31
CA GLY A 104 26.71 7.41 -1.08
C GLY A 104 26.53 6.54 0.16
N GLY A 105 26.59 5.21 0.02
CA GLY A 105 26.47 4.27 1.14
C GLY A 105 25.03 3.92 1.50
N ALA A 106 24.07 4.18 0.62
CA ALA A 106 22.64 3.98 0.89
C ALA A 106 22.12 2.59 0.48
N LEU A 107 22.98 1.69 -0.01
CA LEU A 107 22.58 0.33 -0.37
C LEU A 107 22.58 -0.56 0.88
N ILE A 108 21.42 -1.14 1.19
CA ILE A 108 21.24 -2.09 2.28
C ILE A 108 21.17 -3.48 1.67
N LYS A 109 22.05 -4.39 2.12
CA LYS A 109 21.87 -5.81 1.87
C LYS A 109 20.82 -6.33 2.85
N THR A 110 19.75 -6.93 2.32
CA THR A 110 18.61 -7.32 3.15
C THR A 110 19.00 -8.38 4.17
N VAL A 111 18.57 -8.13 5.40
CA VAL A 111 18.53 -9.08 6.50
C VAL A 111 17.05 -9.11 6.92
N PRO A 112 16.35 -10.26 6.79
CA PRO A 112 14.97 -10.33 7.24
C PRO A 112 14.84 -9.91 8.70
N LEU A 113 13.76 -9.20 9.04
CA LEU A 113 13.59 -8.63 10.37
C LEU A 113 13.73 -9.70 11.48
N ALA A 114 13.06 -10.85 11.31
CA ALA A 114 13.12 -11.96 12.26
C ALA A 114 14.42 -12.80 12.19
N ALA A 115 15.41 -12.45 11.36
CA ALA A 115 16.67 -13.21 11.26
C ALA A 115 17.44 -13.28 12.58
N THR A 116 17.23 -12.29 13.46
CA THR A 116 17.77 -12.26 14.83
C THR A 116 17.37 -13.47 15.67
N CYS A 117 16.25 -14.12 15.33
CA CYS A 117 15.76 -15.33 15.99
C CYS A 117 16.46 -16.63 15.55
N TYR A 118 17.29 -16.60 14.49
CA TYR A 118 17.80 -17.82 13.86
C TYR A 118 19.33 -17.93 13.94
N PRO A 119 19.88 -18.96 14.60
CA PRO A 119 21.34 -19.15 14.71
C PRO A 119 22.08 -19.27 13.36
N ALA A 120 21.38 -19.64 12.29
CA ALA A 120 21.93 -19.69 10.93
C ALA A 120 22.38 -18.30 10.43
N TRP A 121 21.79 -17.23 10.95
CA TRP A 121 22.18 -15.84 10.72
C TRP A 121 23.14 -15.38 11.82
N SER A 122 24.24 -16.11 12.04
CA SER A 122 25.12 -15.96 13.21
C SER A 122 25.66 -14.54 13.46
N ALA A 123 25.80 -13.71 12.42
CA ALA A 123 26.20 -12.31 12.55
C ALA A 123 25.10 -11.40 13.12
N TYR A 124 23.84 -11.83 13.06
CA TYR A 124 22.65 -11.07 13.47
C TYR A 124 21.86 -11.77 14.58
N TYR A 125 22.13 -13.05 14.85
CA TYR A 125 21.46 -13.82 15.89
C TYR A 125 21.62 -13.14 17.25
N ASN A 126 20.49 -12.79 17.87
CA ASN A 126 20.42 -12.15 19.16
C ASN A 126 19.06 -12.46 19.79
N GLN A 127 19.09 -13.25 20.86
CA GLN A 127 17.88 -13.72 21.54
C GLN A 127 17.03 -12.58 22.12
N THR A 128 17.66 -11.55 22.70
CA THR A 128 16.94 -10.39 23.24
C THR A 128 16.27 -9.59 22.13
N ALA A 129 16.98 -9.33 21.03
CA ALA A 129 16.39 -8.65 19.87
C ALA A 129 15.26 -9.48 19.23
N CYS A 130 15.39 -10.81 19.23
CA CYS A 130 14.32 -11.71 18.80
C CYS A 130 13.06 -11.55 19.66
N GLU A 131 13.21 -11.53 20.99
CA GLU A 131 12.09 -11.35 21.92
C GLU A 131 11.38 -9.99 21.71
N GLU A 132 12.15 -8.91 21.50
CA GLU A 132 11.61 -7.58 21.18
C GLU A 132 10.83 -7.59 19.86
N ILE A 133 11.45 -8.08 18.77
CA ILE A 133 10.81 -8.19 17.45
C ILE A 133 9.55 -9.06 17.51
N SER A 134 9.58 -10.15 18.28
CA SER A 134 8.43 -11.05 18.43
C SER A 134 7.27 -10.33 19.14
N SER A 135 7.57 -9.55 20.18
CA SER A 135 6.55 -8.79 20.92
C SER A 135 5.93 -7.66 20.10
N ASP A 136 6.72 -7.02 19.22
CA ASP A 136 6.29 -5.91 18.39
C ASP A 136 5.84 -6.35 16.98
N TRP A 137 5.78 -7.65 16.68
CA TRP A 137 5.49 -8.16 15.33
C TRP A 137 4.12 -7.71 14.79
N THR A 138 3.17 -7.42 15.67
CA THR A 138 1.84 -6.92 15.27
C THR A 138 1.77 -5.40 15.20
N VAL A 139 2.88 -4.70 15.50
CA VAL A 139 3.00 -3.24 15.49
C VAL A 139 3.47 -2.76 14.13
N SER A 140 2.61 -2.05 13.41
CA SER A 140 2.89 -1.58 12.05
C SER A 140 4.11 -0.67 11.92
N TYR A 141 4.44 0.13 12.94
CA TYR A 141 5.65 0.97 12.96
C TYR A 141 6.93 0.16 12.75
N LEU A 142 7.03 -1.05 13.33
CA LEU A 142 8.19 -1.92 13.21
C LEU A 142 8.48 -2.27 11.75
N HIS A 143 7.45 -2.74 11.04
CA HIS A 143 7.56 -3.14 9.63
C HIS A 143 7.76 -1.94 8.69
N ALA A 144 7.15 -0.79 9.00
CA ALA A 144 7.34 0.44 8.23
C ALA A 144 8.79 0.95 8.28
N ALA A 145 9.43 0.84 9.45
CA ALA A 145 10.81 1.25 9.69
C ALA A 145 11.86 0.27 9.14
N ASP A 146 11.48 -0.96 8.79
CA ASP A 146 12.39 -1.92 8.15
C ASP A 146 12.43 -1.71 6.62
N PRO A 147 13.61 -1.77 5.97
CA PRO A 147 13.74 -1.54 4.53
C PRO A 147 13.14 -2.62 3.63
N ALA A 148 12.85 -3.83 4.14
CA ALA A 148 12.43 -4.96 3.32
C ALA A 148 11.13 -5.63 3.79
N SER A 149 10.86 -5.69 5.09
CA SER A 149 9.69 -6.34 5.69
C SER A 149 8.38 -5.68 5.27
N ILE A 150 7.34 -6.47 5.08
CA ILE A 150 5.96 -5.99 4.89
C ILE A 150 5.06 -6.43 6.03
N MET A 151 3.90 -5.77 6.13
CA MET A 151 2.91 -5.98 7.20
C MET A 151 2.09 -7.27 7.03
N TRP A 152 2.18 -7.92 5.87
CA TRP A 152 1.48 -9.15 5.52
C TRP A 152 2.47 -10.23 5.06
N PRO A 153 3.11 -10.94 6.00
CA PRO A 153 4.23 -11.86 5.70
C PRO A 153 3.85 -13.06 4.82
N LEU A 154 2.54 -13.34 4.67
CA LEU A 154 2.02 -14.29 3.68
C LEU A 154 2.64 -14.04 2.31
N PHE A 155 2.71 -12.78 1.86
CA PHE A 155 3.16 -12.44 0.52
C PHE A 155 4.69 -12.40 0.36
N GLU A 156 5.45 -12.53 1.46
CA GLU A 156 6.89 -12.80 1.47
C GLU A 156 7.23 -14.30 1.54
N GLY A 157 6.20 -15.15 1.49
CA GLY A 157 6.30 -16.61 1.56
C GLY A 157 6.56 -17.14 2.96
N ARG A 158 6.26 -16.36 4.02
CA ARG A 158 6.43 -16.77 5.43
C ARG A 158 7.83 -17.34 5.72
N SER A 159 8.81 -16.79 5.01
CA SER A 159 10.15 -17.37 4.84
C SER A 159 11.11 -17.06 5.99
N CYS A 160 10.78 -16.07 6.81
CA CYS A 160 11.47 -15.74 8.05
C CYS A 160 10.49 -15.01 8.97
N LEU A 161 10.14 -15.64 10.09
CA LEU A 161 9.13 -15.17 11.04
C LEU A 161 9.67 -15.27 12.47
N PRO A 162 9.13 -14.54 13.46
CA PRO A 162 9.35 -14.85 14.86
C PRO A 162 9.07 -16.33 15.17
N THR A 163 9.92 -16.93 16.00
CA THR A 163 9.93 -18.40 16.19
C THR A 163 8.66 -18.98 16.80
N ASP A 164 7.87 -18.16 17.49
CA ASP A 164 6.58 -18.51 18.08
C ASP A 164 5.44 -18.63 17.06
N ILE A 165 5.56 -17.96 15.91
CA ILE A 165 4.59 -18.02 14.80
C ILE A 165 5.15 -18.66 13.52
N ALA A 166 6.42 -19.06 13.53
CA ALA A 166 7.08 -19.66 12.38
C ALA A 166 6.56 -21.07 12.08
N THR A 167 6.33 -21.35 10.79
CA THR A 167 5.98 -22.70 10.30
C THR A 167 7.21 -23.52 9.87
N SER A 168 8.41 -22.91 9.94
CA SER A 168 9.69 -23.49 9.55
C SER A 168 10.77 -23.14 10.57
N SER A 169 11.71 -24.07 10.79
CA SER A 169 12.90 -23.84 11.62
C SER A 169 14.00 -23.05 10.92
N THR A 170 13.76 -22.64 9.67
CA THR A 170 14.72 -21.89 8.85
C THR A 170 14.22 -20.48 8.57
N CYS A 171 15.16 -19.55 8.47
CA CYS A 171 14.92 -18.19 8.00
C CYS A 171 15.71 -17.95 6.72
N THR A 172 15.00 -17.61 5.65
CA THR A 172 15.59 -17.26 4.36
C THR A 172 15.08 -15.90 3.90
N ILE A 173 15.70 -15.33 2.85
CA ILE A 173 15.25 -14.07 2.27
C ILE A 173 13.87 -14.22 1.61
N GLY A 174 13.51 -15.39 1.06
CA GLY A 174 12.21 -15.62 0.40
C GLY A 174 11.76 -14.48 -0.51
N GLY A 175 10.55 -13.96 -0.26
CA GLY A 175 9.94 -12.87 -1.03
C GLY A 175 10.48 -11.47 -0.74
N TYR A 176 11.36 -11.29 0.25
CA TYR A 176 11.99 -10.00 0.50
C TYR A 176 12.88 -9.59 -0.69
N SER A 177 13.04 -8.28 -0.89
CA SER A 177 14.02 -7.77 -1.86
C SER A 177 15.43 -8.19 -1.45
N SER A 178 16.34 -8.49 -2.38
CA SER A 178 17.71 -8.92 -2.04
C SER A 178 18.58 -7.76 -1.53
N TYR A 179 18.34 -6.58 -2.08
CA TYR A 179 18.91 -5.33 -1.62
C TYR A 179 17.80 -4.28 -1.57
N ALA A 180 17.95 -3.28 -0.72
CA ALA A 180 17.10 -2.10 -0.68
C ALA A 180 17.95 -0.83 -0.74
N VAL A 181 17.46 0.21 -1.40
CA VAL A 181 18.08 1.54 -1.39
C VAL A 181 17.33 2.39 -0.37
N ASN A 182 18.04 2.84 0.66
CA ASN A 182 17.51 3.79 1.64
C ASN A 182 17.48 5.20 1.04
N VAL A 183 16.33 5.60 0.52
CA VAL A 183 16.22 6.83 -0.25
C VAL A 183 16.16 8.05 0.68
N SER A 184 17.04 8.99 0.40
CA SER A 184 17.01 10.37 0.92
C SER A 184 17.13 11.42 -0.18
N THR A 185 17.36 11.01 -1.44
CA THR A 185 17.48 11.90 -2.60
C THR A 185 16.89 11.29 -3.87
N VAL A 186 16.44 12.14 -4.79
CA VAL A 186 15.97 11.72 -6.12
C VAL A 186 17.07 11.02 -6.91
N ALA A 187 18.33 11.46 -6.80
CA ALA A 187 19.46 10.80 -7.45
C ALA A 187 19.56 9.31 -7.10
N GLN A 188 19.29 8.93 -5.85
CA GLN A 188 19.32 7.53 -5.41
C GLN A 188 18.20 6.71 -6.06
N ILE A 189 17.00 7.28 -6.20
CA ILE A 189 15.90 6.65 -6.94
C ILE A 189 16.31 6.45 -8.41
N GLN A 190 16.87 7.48 -9.05
CA GLN A 190 17.29 7.41 -10.46
C GLN A 190 18.39 6.37 -10.68
N LEU A 191 19.38 6.29 -9.79
CA LEU A 191 20.44 5.27 -9.83
C LEU A 191 19.86 3.87 -9.69
N ALA A 192 18.94 3.63 -8.75
CA ALA A 192 18.30 2.33 -8.55
C ALA A 192 17.48 1.89 -9.76
N VAL A 193 16.65 2.81 -10.29
CA VAL A 193 15.84 2.58 -11.50
C VAL A 193 16.73 2.23 -12.70
N ASN A 194 17.77 3.03 -12.94
CA ASN A 194 18.67 2.79 -14.06
C ASN A 194 19.47 1.50 -13.89
N PHE A 195 19.97 1.22 -12.68
CA PHE A 195 20.72 0.00 -12.38
C PHE A 195 19.87 -1.25 -12.60
N ALA A 196 18.65 -1.27 -12.04
CA ALA A 196 17.74 -2.39 -12.20
C ALA A 196 17.36 -2.61 -13.68
N ARG A 197 17.02 -1.54 -14.40
CA ARG A 197 16.67 -1.61 -15.82
C ARG A 197 17.85 -2.11 -16.66
N ASN A 198 19.03 -1.52 -16.50
CA ASN A 198 20.20 -1.83 -17.33
C ASN A 198 20.75 -3.24 -17.07
N HIS A 199 20.44 -3.85 -15.92
CA HIS A 199 20.76 -5.24 -15.60
C HIS A 199 19.58 -6.20 -15.73
N GLY A 200 18.39 -5.76 -16.11
CA GLY A 200 17.23 -6.66 -16.19
C GLY A 200 16.79 -7.26 -14.84
N LEU A 201 17.07 -6.57 -13.73
CA LEU A 201 16.63 -6.97 -12.39
C LEU A 201 15.14 -6.71 -12.21
N ARG A 202 14.53 -7.47 -11.28
CA ARG A 202 13.24 -7.09 -10.71
C ARG A 202 13.45 -5.83 -9.86
N LEU A 203 12.55 -4.86 -9.99
CA LEU A 203 12.53 -3.65 -9.17
C LEU A 203 11.25 -3.63 -8.35
N THR A 204 11.36 -3.30 -7.06
CA THR A 204 10.23 -3.15 -6.14
C THR A 204 10.29 -1.77 -5.50
N VAL A 205 9.13 -1.22 -5.12
CA VAL A 205 9.04 0.06 -4.43
C VAL A 205 8.30 -0.19 -3.12
N LYS A 206 8.98 0.05 -2.00
CA LYS A 206 8.38 -0.03 -0.67
C LYS A 206 8.31 1.37 -0.08
N ASN A 207 7.11 1.72 0.36
CA ASN A 207 6.92 2.84 1.28
C ASN A 207 6.91 2.26 2.70
N THR A 208 5.75 1.86 3.18
CA THR A 208 5.55 1.35 4.54
C THR A 208 5.47 -0.18 4.59
N GLY A 209 5.19 -0.85 3.48
CA GLY A 209 4.93 -2.30 3.46
C GLY A 209 3.49 -2.69 3.85
N HIS A 210 2.57 -1.74 3.83
CA HIS A 210 1.16 -1.93 4.24
C HIS A 210 0.30 -2.72 3.23
N ASP A 211 0.83 -3.02 2.04
CA ASP A 211 0.08 -3.59 0.92
C ASP A 211 -0.46 -5.00 1.21
N PHE A 212 -1.77 -5.20 0.99
CA PHE A 212 -2.52 -6.42 1.31
C PHE A 212 -2.33 -7.54 0.28
N SER A 213 -1.48 -7.36 -0.73
CA SER A 213 -1.28 -8.31 -1.83
C SER A 213 0.18 -8.43 -2.27
N GLY A 214 1.13 -8.03 -1.44
CA GLY A 214 2.57 -8.18 -1.72
C GLY A 214 3.13 -7.25 -2.81
N LYS A 215 2.42 -6.17 -3.20
CA LYS A 215 2.85 -5.26 -4.28
C LYS A 215 4.13 -4.49 -4.00
N SER A 216 4.56 -4.47 -2.75
CA SER A 216 5.78 -3.77 -2.29
C SER A 216 6.96 -4.68 -1.98
N THR A 217 6.88 -5.97 -2.32
CA THR A 217 7.96 -6.94 -2.09
C THR A 217 8.23 -7.81 -3.34
N GLY A 218 9.29 -8.60 -3.30
CA GLY A 218 9.66 -9.43 -4.44
C GLY A 218 11.02 -10.10 -4.35
N ALA A 219 11.04 -11.43 -4.46
CA ALA A 219 12.26 -12.21 -4.45
C ALA A 219 13.22 -11.79 -5.57
N GLY A 220 14.51 -11.69 -5.23
CA GLY A 220 15.58 -11.31 -6.16
C GLY A 220 15.57 -9.84 -6.59
N ALA A 221 14.70 -9.00 -6.02
CA ALA A 221 14.56 -7.61 -6.43
C ALA A 221 15.65 -6.68 -5.85
N LEU A 222 15.86 -5.56 -6.53
CA LEU A 222 16.37 -4.33 -5.93
C LEU A 222 15.17 -3.48 -5.47
N GLY A 223 15.03 -3.30 -4.15
CA GLY A 223 13.99 -2.48 -3.55
C GLY A 223 14.38 -1.01 -3.47
N ILE A 224 13.39 -0.13 -3.66
CA ILE A 224 13.50 1.31 -3.40
C ILE A 224 12.66 1.62 -2.18
N TRP A 225 13.30 1.98 -1.07
CA TRP A 225 12.63 2.28 0.19
C TRP A 225 12.44 3.78 0.35
N THR A 226 11.21 4.24 0.14
CA THR A 226 10.82 5.66 0.10
C THR A 226 10.42 6.25 1.46
N HIS A 227 10.37 5.41 2.49
CA HIS A 227 9.90 5.76 3.84
C HIS A 227 10.54 7.01 4.43
N ASN A 228 11.84 7.24 4.18
CA ASN A 228 12.58 8.35 4.78
C ASN A 228 12.39 9.70 4.06
N LEU A 229 11.57 9.76 3.00
CA LEU A 229 11.15 11.02 2.38
C LEU A 229 10.01 11.66 3.19
N LYS A 230 10.36 12.29 4.31
CA LYS A 230 9.42 12.76 5.35
C LYS A 230 9.12 14.27 5.32
N ASP A 231 9.62 15.00 4.33
CA ASP A 231 9.39 16.46 4.24
C ASP A 231 7.89 16.79 4.09
N ILE A 232 7.40 17.78 4.85
CA ILE A 232 6.03 18.32 4.78
C ILE A 232 6.11 19.84 4.71
N GLU A 233 5.51 20.44 3.68
CA GLU A 233 5.42 21.90 3.51
C GLU A 233 3.97 22.30 3.24
N VAL A 234 3.47 23.28 4.01
CA VAL A 234 2.11 23.81 3.86
C VAL A 234 2.15 25.19 3.22
N TYR A 235 1.24 25.42 2.28
CA TYR A 235 1.06 26.68 1.58
C TYR A 235 -0.36 27.19 1.90
N ASP A 236 -0.48 28.30 2.62
CA ASP A 236 -1.80 28.90 2.91
C ASP A 236 -2.50 29.40 1.65
N GLU A 237 -1.71 29.90 0.70
CA GLU A 237 -2.17 30.38 -0.60
C GLU A 237 -1.32 29.76 -1.72
N TYR A 238 -1.86 28.72 -2.36
CA TYR A 238 -1.25 28.03 -3.48
C TYR A 238 -2.07 28.20 -4.75
N HIS A 239 -1.38 28.35 -5.88
CA HIS A 239 -1.99 28.56 -7.18
C HIS A 239 -1.41 27.58 -8.20
N LEU A 240 -2.24 26.74 -8.80
CA LEU A 240 -1.82 25.88 -9.91
C LEU A 240 -2.99 25.69 -10.90
N GLY A 241 -2.80 26.15 -12.14
CA GLY A 241 -3.87 26.12 -13.13
C GLY A 241 -5.09 26.92 -12.67
N ASN A 242 -6.21 26.24 -12.46
CA ASN A 242 -7.46 26.85 -11.96
C ASN A 242 -7.61 26.73 -10.44
N TYR A 243 -6.76 25.95 -9.78
CA TYR A 243 -6.80 25.81 -8.33
C TYR A 243 -6.19 27.04 -7.65
N ARG A 244 -6.91 27.55 -6.65
CA ARG A 244 -6.46 28.61 -5.73
C ARG A 244 -6.94 28.25 -4.33
N GLY A 245 -6.03 28.11 -3.38
CA GLY A 245 -6.37 27.74 -2.01
C GLY A 245 -5.19 27.13 -1.27
N PRO A 246 -5.39 26.68 -0.02
CA PRO A 246 -4.33 26.09 0.77
C PRO A 246 -3.97 24.69 0.27
N ALA A 247 -2.69 24.37 0.23
CA ALA A 247 -2.18 23.07 -0.23
C ALA A 247 -1.08 22.56 0.69
N VAL A 248 -0.83 21.26 0.64
CA VAL A 248 0.29 20.63 1.34
C VAL A 248 1.12 19.81 0.36
N LYS A 249 2.44 20.00 0.38
CA LYS A 249 3.41 19.14 -0.30
C LYS A 249 3.93 18.11 0.70
N LEU A 250 3.91 16.85 0.30
CA LEU A 250 4.24 15.70 1.13
C LEU A 250 5.29 14.84 0.44
N GLY A 251 6.40 14.57 1.13
CA GLY A 251 7.34 13.54 0.72
C GLY A 251 6.67 12.16 0.65
N ALA A 252 7.18 11.29 -0.22
CA ALA A 252 6.57 9.98 -0.48
C ALA A 252 6.43 9.12 0.77
N GLY A 253 7.33 9.29 1.75
CA GLY A 253 7.37 8.53 2.99
C GLY A 253 6.43 9.02 4.07
N VAL A 254 5.76 10.16 3.89
CA VAL A 254 4.84 10.73 4.89
C VAL A 254 3.64 9.80 5.09
N GLN A 255 3.38 9.46 6.35
CA GLN A 255 2.30 8.59 6.81
C GLN A 255 1.11 9.41 7.32
N ALA A 256 -0.05 8.76 7.46
CA ALA A 256 -1.29 9.45 7.81
C ALA A 256 -1.18 10.21 9.14
N PHE A 257 -0.60 9.57 10.18
CA PHE A 257 -0.42 10.23 11.49
C PHE A 257 0.41 11.52 11.39
N GLU A 258 1.50 11.52 10.62
CA GLU A 258 2.40 12.68 10.46
C GLU A 258 1.70 13.85 9.78
N VAL A 259 0.95 13.58 8.70
CA VAL A 259 0.27 14.67 7.98
C VAL A 259 -0.96 15.18 8.72
N TYR A 260 -1.67 14.32 9.45
CA TYR A 260 -2.81 14.75 10.25
C TYR A 260 -2.38 15.59 11.45
N GLU A 261 -1.32 15.18 12.17
CA GLU A 261 -0.73 15.98 13.23
C GLU A 261 -0.29 17.35 12.67
N LYS A 262 0.40 17.35 11.52
CA LYS A 262 0.87 18.61 10.92
C LYS A 262 -0.27 19.53 10.48
N ALA A 263 -1.32 18.98 9.89
CA ALA A 263 -2.50 19.75 9.49
C ALA A 263 -3.22 20.32 10.72
N HIS A 264 -3.32 19.54 11.80
CA HIS A 264 -3.94 19.96 13.05
C HIS A 264 -3.20 21.14 13.70
N GLU A 265 -1.87 21.07 13.81
CA GLU A 265 -1.02 22.16 14.32
C GLU A 265 -1.30 23.50 13.61
N LEU A 266 -1.61 23.44 12.31
CA LEU A 266 -1.79 24.60 11.44
C LEU A 266 -3.27 24.98 11.26
N GLY A 267 -4.20 24.32 11.96
CA GLY A 267 -5.64 24.65 11.89
C GLY A 267 -6.32 24.23 10.58
N TYR A 268 -5.81 23.18 9.94
CA TYR A 268 -6.29 22.63 8.68
C TYR A 268 -6.80 21.19 8.82
N THR A 269 -7.40 20.69 7.74
CA THR A 269 -7.77 19.29 7.56
C THR A 269 -7.23 18.82 6.21
N VAL A 270 -6.72 17.60 6.16
CA VAL A 270 -6.18 16.97 4.95
C VAL A 270 -6.90 15.63 4.74
N VAL A 271 -7.05 15.20 3.49
CA VAL A 271 -7.60 13.87 3.19
C VAL A 271 -6.46 12.85 3.23
N GLY A 272 -6.55 11.91 4.15
CA GLY A 272 -5.68 10.72 4.25
C GLY A 272 -6.49 9.46 4.57
N GLY A 273 -5.79 8.36 4.81
CA GLY A 273 -6.41 7.10 5.23
C GLY A 273 -6.75 7.08 6.72
N GLU A 274 -7.50 6.07 7.14
CA GLU A 274 -7.82 5.79 8.54
C GLU A 274 -6.66 5.13 9.28
N GLY A 275 -5.91 4.22 8.64
CA GLY A 275 -4.76 3.55 9.24
C GLY A 275 -3.60 4.51 9.49
N LYS A 276 -3.04 4.50 10.70
CA LYS A 276 -2.07 5.51 11.16
C LYS A 276 -0.79 5.46 10.34
N THR A 277 -0.28 4.27 10.10
CA THR A 277 1.00 4.09 9.40
C THR A 277 0.87 3.99 7.89
N VAL A 278 -0.31 4.21 7.31
CA VAL A 278 -0.48 4.22 5.85
C VAL A 278 0.33 5.35 5.22
N GLY A 279 1.18 5.03 4.25
CA GLY A 279 1.95 6.03 3.49
C GLY A 279 1.08 6.78 2.48
N VAL A 280 0.78 8.04 2.77
CA VAL A 280 -0.25 8.84 2.07
C VAL A 280 0.08 9.00 0.59
N ALA A 281 1.30 9.44 0.28
CA ALA A 281 1.76 9.68 -1.09
C ALA A 281 2.16 8.41 -1.86
N GLY A 282 2.04 7.24 -1.24
CA GLY A 282 2.35 5.94 -1.83
C GLY A 282 1.14 5.25 -2.46
N GLY A 283 1.06 3.93 -2.30
CA GLY A 283 0.00 3.09 -2.86
C GLY A 283 -1.42 3.54 -2.51
N TYR A 284 -1.61 4.27 -1.40
CA TYR A 284 -2.88 4.85 -0.99
C TYR A 284 -3.45 5.84 -2.03
N VAL A 285 -2.79 6.99 -2.23
CA VAL A 285 -3.18 7.96 -3.27
C VAL A 285 -3.10 7.35 -4.67
N LEU A 286 -2.07 6.54 -4.94
CA LEU A 286 -1.85 5.97 -6.27
C LEU A 286 -2.92 4.93 -6.65
N GLY A 287 -3.56 4.27 -5.68
CA GLY A 287 -4.65 3.31 -5.89
C GLY A 287 -6.06 3.89 -5.73
N GLY A 288 -6.19 5.15 -5.29
CA GLY A 288 -7.46 5.84 -5.06
C GLY A 288 -7.48 6.50 -3.69
N GLY A 289 -7.56 5.68 -2.65
CA GLY A 289 -7.57 6.11 -1.24
C GLY A 289 -8.94 6.64 -0.80
N HIS A 290 -9.73 5.76 -0.17
CA HIS A 290 -10.92 6.19 0.58
C HIS A 290 -10.50 6.78 1.93
N SER A 291 -11.37 7.58 2.53
CA SER A 291 -11.07 8.35 3.74
C SER A 291 -12.34 8.52 4.58
N PRO A 292 -12.23 8.71 5.91
CA PRO A 292 -13.32 9.22 6.73
C PRO A 292 -13.94 10.53 6.20
N MET A 293 -13.21 11.26 5.34
CA MET A 293 -13.65 12.49 4.69
C MET A 293 -14.18 12.31 3.25
N SER A 294 -14.24 11.07 2.72
CA SER A 294 -14.55 10.85 1.30
C SER A 294 -15.94 11.32 0.89
N SER A 295 -16.93 11.20 1.78
CA SER A 295 -18.30 11.67 1.49
C SER A 295 -18.40 13.20 1.33
N VAL A 296 -17.38 13.94 1.78
CA VAL A 296 -17.31 15.41 1.72
C VAL A 296 -16.33 15.88 0.64
N TYR A 297 -15.14 15.28 0.58
CA TYR A 297 -14.04 15.77 -0.26
C TYR A 297 -13.65 14.83 -1.41
N GLY A 298 -14.26 13.65 -1.55
CA GLY A 298 -13.89 12.65 -2.56
C GLY A 298 -12.70 11.77 -2.15
N LEU A 299 -12.07 11.10 -3.11
CA LEU A 299 -10.92 10.24 -2.83
C LEU A 299 -9.65 11.07 -2.59
N ALA A 300 -8.64 10.45 -1.97
CA ALA A 300 -7.31 11.04 -1.82
C ALA A 300 -6.66 11.33 -3.18
N ALA A 301 -6.84 10.45 -4.16
CA ALA A 301 -6.42 10.65 -5.55
C ALA A 301 -7.01 11.92 -6.18
N ASP A 302 -8.23 12.31 -5.79
CA ASP A 302 -8.89 13.51 -6.32
C ASP A 302 -8.29 14.80 -5.75
N GLN A 303 -7.61 14.72 -4.59
CA GLN A 303 -6.98 15.88 -3.95
C GLN A 303 -5.66 16.30 -4.58
N VAL A 304 -5.02 15.42 -5.35
CA VAL A 304 -3.67 15.67 -5.87
C VAL A 304 -3.67 16.74 -6.96
N LEU A 305 -2.79 17.72 -6.81
CA LEU A 305 -2.57 18.85 -7.71
C LEU A 305 -1.31 18.64 -8.57
N ALA A 306 -0.26 18.03 -8.01
CA ALA A 306 0.99 17.73 -8.70
C ALA A 306 1.68 16.50 -8.08
N LEU A 307 2.53 15.83 -8.87
CA LEU A 307 3.41 14.75 -8.41
C LEU A 307 4.83 14.93 -8.95
N GLU A 308 5.80 14.53 -8.14
CA GLU A 308 7.21 14.48 -8.51
C GLU A 308 7.65 13.03 -8.66
N VAL A 309 8.08 12.62 -9.87
CA VAL A 309 8.14 11.21 -10.26
C VAL A 309 9.43 10.87 -11.00
N VAL A 310 10.07 9.76 -10.64
CA VAL A 310 11.12 9.12 -11.45
C VAL A 310 10.52 8.04 -12.34
N LEU A 311 10.62 8.21 -13.64
CA LEU A 311 10.05 7.30 -14.65
C LEU A 311 10.94 6.10 -14.93
N ALA A 312 10.44 5.13 -15.70
CA ALA A 312 11.19 3.91 -16.06
C ALA A 312 12.46 4.20 -16.88
N ASN A 313 12.52 5.34 -17.59
CA ASN A 313 13.74 5.81 -18.27
C ASN A 313 14.76 6.47 -17.33
N GLY A 314 14.47 6.55 -16.04
CA GLY A 314 15.28 7.16 -14.99
C GLY A 314 15.16 8.67 -14.86
N ARG A 315 14.35 9.34 -15.71
CA ARG A 315 14.20 10.80 -15.66
C ARG A 315 13.24 11.19 -14.53
N PHE A 316 13.63 12.24 -13.80
CA PHE A 316 12.79 12.89 -12.81
C PHE A 316 11.92 13.96 -13.49
N VAL A 317 10.61 13.92 -13.27
CA VAL A 317 9.64 14.81 -13.91
C VAL A 317 8.58 15.30 -12.92
N THR A 318 8.13 16.53 -13.14
CA THR A 318 6.94 17.09 -12.48
C THR A 318 5.71 16.86 -13.34
N VAL A 319 4.69 16.25 -12.75
CA VAL A 319 3.46 15.82 -13.41
C VAL A 319 2.27 16.59 -12.84
N THR A 320 1.50 17.24 -13.70
CA THR A 320 0.32 18.06 -13.36
C THR A 320 -0.75 17.91 -14.43
N GLU A 321 -1.92 18.52 -14.24
CA GLU A 321 -2.98 18.56 -15.27
C GLU A 321 -2.50 19.19 -16.60
N LYS A 322 -1.44 20.02 -16.59
CA LYS A 322 -0.87 20.65 -17.80
C LYS A 322 0.47 20.07 -18.23
N SER A 323 1.16 19.33 -17.35
CA SER A 323 2.45 18.72 -17.61
C SER A 323 2.34 17.19 -17.54
N ASN A 324 2.38 16.52 -18.69
CA ASN A 324 2.12 15.07 -18.81
C ASN A 324 0.71 14.68 -18.31
N PRO A 325 -0.37 15.26 -18.85
CA PRO A 325 -1.75 15.08 -18.34
C PRO A 325 -2.21 13.62 -18.29
N ASP A 326 -1.83 12.80 -19.27
CA ASP A 326 -2.19 11.38 -19.26
C ASP A 326 -1.53 10.61 -18.11
N LEU A 327 -0.27 10.94 -17.80
CA LEU A 327 0.44 10.36 -16.67
C LEU A 327 -0.11 10.89 -15.35
N PHE A 328 -0.50 12.18 -15.30
CA PHE A 328 -1.16 12.78 -14.14
C PHE A 328 -2.49 12.10 -13.83
N TRP A 329 -3.28 11.77 -14.85
CA TRP A 329 -4.50 10.99 -14.69
C TRP A 329 -4.17 9.57 -14.20
N ALA A 330 -3.23 8.86 -14.84
CA ALA A 330 -2.89 7.48 -14.49
C ALA A 330 -2.31 7.32 -13.08
N LEU A 331 -1.48 8.25 -12.61
CA LEU A 331 -0.90 8.19 -11.26
C LEU A 331 -1.94 8.46 -10.16
N ARG A 332 -3.06 9.13 -10.47
CA ARG A 332 -4.13 9.36 -9.50
C ARG A 332 -5.14 8.22 -9.57
N GLY A 333 -4.85 7.10 -8.92
CA GLY A 333 -5.76 5.96 -8.79
C GLY A 333 -5.53 4.78 -9.75
N GLY A 334 -4.58 4.87 -10.69
CA GLY A 334 -4.24 3.79 -11.62
C GLY A 334 -3.28 2.72 -11.07
N GLY A 335 -2.96 2.77 -9.77
CA GLY A 335 -2.14 1.80 -9.06
C GLY A 335 -0.68 2.21 -8.85
N GLY A 336 -0.20 2.04 -7.61
CA GLY A 336 1.22 2.19 -7.26
C GLY A 336 2.08 1.05 -7.83
N GLY A 337 3.36 1.34 -8.09
CA GLY A 337 4.30 0.34 -8.63
C GLY A 337 4.14 0.07 -10.14
N THR A 338 3.52 0.99 -10.88
CA THR A 338 3.18 0.77 -12.31
C THR A 338 3.89 1.72 -13.28
N TYR A 339 3.87 3.03 -13.01
CA TYR A 339 4.31 4.05 -13.99
C TYR A 339 5.62 4.76 -13.62
N GLY A 340 6.02 4.70 -12.35
CA GLY A 340 7.15 5.44 -11.83
C GLY A 340 7.27 5.33 -10.32
N VAL A 341 8.35 5.90 -9.77
CA VAL A 341 8.55 6.07 -8.34
C VAL A 341 8.21 7.50 -7.96
N VAL A 342 7.18 7.69 -7.15
CA VAL A 342 6.81 9.01 -6.62
C VAL A 342 7.77 9.39 -5.49
N SER A 343 8.25 10.62 -5.50
CA SER A 343 9.10 11.22 -4.47
C SER A 343 8.35 12.22 -3.59
N SER A 344 7.34 12.90 -4.14
CA SER A 344 6.37 13.72 -3.39
C SER A 344 5.09 13.94 -4.17
N ILE A 345 4.05 14.40 -3.46
CA ILE A 345 2.81 14.93 -4.05
C ILE A 345 2.54 16.33 -3.50
N ILE A 346 1.76 17.12 -4.23
CA ILE A 346 1.07 18.30 -3.70
C ILE A 346 -0.41 17.97 -3.68
N SER A 347 -1.05 18.11 -2.53
CA SER A 347 -2.45 17.80 -2.28
C SER A 347 -3.20 19.02 -1.77
N ARG A 348 -4.51 19.07 -2.03
CA ARG A 348 -5.40 20.08 -1.45
C ARG A 348 -5.43 19.98 0.06
N LEU A 349 -5.49 21.13 0.70
CA LEU A 349 -5.72 21.28 2.13
C LEU A 349 -7.09 21.95 2.34
N HIS A 350 -7.78 21.62 3.41
CA HIS A 350 -9.15 22.06 3.68
C HIS A 350 -9.22 22.78 5.03
N PRO A 351 -10.17 23.71 5.23
CA PRO A 351 -10.39 24.32 6.53
C PRO A 351 -10.65 23.27 7.63
N LYS A 352 -10.28 23.60 8.87
CA LYS A 352 -10.64 22.79 10.06
C LYS A 352 -12.12 22.45 10.04
N ILE A 353 -12.43 21.17 10.18
CA ILE A 353 -13.81 20.66 10.19
C ILE A 353 -14.09 19.89 11.50
N PRO A 354 -15.22 20.15 12.18
CA PRO A 354 -15.58 19.40 13.37
C PRO A 354 -16.16 18.03 13.01
N VAL A 355 -16.14 17.10 13.95
CA VAL A 355 -16.65 15.74 13.75
C VAL A 355 -17.33 15.26 15.03
N THR A 356 -18.49 14.63 14.90
CA THR A 356 -19.06 13.80 15.96
C THR A 356 -18.71 12.34 15.72
N VAL A 357 -18.08 11.69 16.69
CA VAL A 357 -17.74 10.27 16.66
C VAL A 357 -18.68 9.52 17.57
N SER A 358 -19.23 8.41 17.10
CA SER A 358 -20.02 7.51 17.94
C SER A 358 -19.59 6.07 17.77
N THR A 359 -19.50 5.36 18.89
CA THR A 359 -19.36 3.90 18.91
C THR A 359 -20.58 3.26 19.56
N PHE A 360 -20.97 2.09 19.09
CA PHE A 360 -22.02 1.27 19.71
C PHE A 360 -21.99 -0.13 19.13
N SER A 361 -22.55 -1.08 19.87
CA SER A 361 -22.73 -2.45 19.42
C SER A 361 -24.09 -2.99 19.82
N PHE A 362 -24.49 -4.04 19.13
CA PHE A 362 -25.56 -4.93 19.57
C PHE A 362 -25.25 -6.35 19.12
N MET A 363 -25.78 -7.32 19.84
CA MET A 363 -25.52 -8.74 19.61
C MET A 363 -26.77 -9.57 19.85
N THR A 364 -26.76 -10.79 19.35
CA THR A 364 -27.73 -11.82 19.73
C THR A 364 -27.65 -12.10 21.23
N SER A 365 -28.79 -12.37 21.85
CA SER A 365 -28.90 -12.68 23.28
C SER A 365 -30.11 -13.57 23.54
N THR A 366 -30.41 -13.87 24.80
CA THR A 366 -31.65 -14.60 25.16
C THR A 366 -32.92 -13.88 24.69
N ASN A 367 -32.87 -12.56 24.49
CA ASN A 367 -34.02 -11.75 24.07
C ASN A 367 -33.91 -11.26 22.61
N VAL A 368 -32.75 -11.43 21.97
CA VAL A 368 -32.50 -11.00 20.57
C VAL A 368 -32.08 -12.23 19.78
N THR A 369 -33.02 -12.79 19.02
CA THR A 369 -32.77 -13.93 18.12
C THR A 369 -31.88 -13.53 16.94
N ALA A 370 -31.31 -14.50 16.23
CA ALA A 370 -30.58 -14.25 14.98
C ALA A 370 -31.41 -13.44 13.96
N ASP A 371 -32.69 -13.79 13.77
CA ASP A 371 -33.56 -13.05 12.86
C ASP A 371 -33.81 -11.61 13.31
N THR A 372 -33.95 -11.40 14.62
CA THR A 372 -34.10 -10.05 15.20
C THR A 372 -32.83 -9.24 15.00
N PHE A 373 -31.65 -9.83 15.26
CA PHE A 373 -30.35 -9.22 15.00
C PHE A 373 -30.22 -8.77 13.54
N TRP A 374 -30.49 -9.68 12.59
CA TRP A 374 -30.40 -9.37 11.16
C TRP A 374 -31.43 -8.33 10.72
N ALA A 375 -32.63 -8.30 11.31
CA ALA A 375 -33.58 -7.22 11.06
C ALA A 375 -33.04 -5.84 11.50
N GLY A 376 -32.25 -5.78 12.57
CA GLY A 376 -31.56 -4.56 13.01
C GLY A 376 -30.46 -4.11 12.04
N VAL A 377 -29.70 -5.06 11.51
CA VAL A 377 -28.68 -4.82 10.45
C VAL A 377 -29.34 -4.35 9.15
N ASP A 378 -30.42 -5.01 8.71
CA ASP A 378 -31.17 -4.64 7.50
C ASP A 378 -31.77 -3.24 7.62
N ALA A 379 -32.22 -2.86 8.82
CA ALA A 379 -32.68 -1.51 9.10
C ALA A 379 -31.55 -0.49 8.92
N TYR A 380 -30.31 -0.81 9.29
CA TYR A 380 -29.17 0.06 9.02
C TYR A 380 -28.87 0.17 7.53
N MET A 381 -28.82 -0.96 6.81
CA MET A 381 -28.52 -0.99 5.36
C MET A 381 -29.47 -0.10 4.55
N LYS A 382 -30.76 -0.06 4.91
CA LYS A 382 -31.76 0.82 4.27
C LYS A 382 -31.44 2.32 4.38
N ARG A 383 -30.56 2.72 5.30
CA ARG A 383 -30.18 4.12 5.57
C ARG A 383 -28.85 4.51 4.96
N PHE A 384 -28.15 3.60 4.29
CA PHE A 384 -26.87 3.89 3.64
C PHE A 384 -26.92 5.11 2.71
N PRO A 385 -27.96 5.29 1.86
CA PRO A 385 -28.07 6.49 1.04
C PRO A 385 -28.16 7.76 1.89
N THR A 386 -29.04 7.80 2.89
CA THR A 386 -29.25 8.97 3.75
C THR A 386 -27.98 9.36 4.51
N ASN A 387 -27.28 8.37 5.09
CA ASN A 387 -26.05 8.60 5.85
C ASN A 387 -24.92 9.12 4.95
N ALA A 388 -24.67 8.44 3.82
CA ALA A 388 -23.65 8.88 2.88
C ALA A 388 -23.95 10.27 2.29
N ASP A 389 -25.21 10.58 2.02
CA ASP A 389 -25.62 11.90 1.53
C ASP A 389 -25.54 13.01 2.60
N ALA A 390 -25.62 12.63 3.88
CA ALA A 390 -25.31 13.51 4.99
C ALA A 390 -23.79 13.74 5.17
N GLY A 391 -22.92 13.15 4.34
CA GLY A 391 -21.48 13.37 4.43
C GLY A 391 -20.79 12.55 5.52
N THR A 392 -21.44 11.52 6.06
CA THR A 392 -20.86 10.67 7.10
C THR A 392 -19.96 9.58 6.53
N TYR A 393 -19.19 8.96 7.42
CA TYR A 393 -18.43 7.74 7.19
C TYR A 393 -18.70 6.79 8.34
N ALA A 394 -19.02 5.53 8.07
CA ALA A 394 -19.18 4.53 9.12
C ALA A 394 -18.20 3.39 8.89
N TYR A 395 -17.53 2.93 9.93
CA TYR A 395 -16.68 1.75 9.96
C TYR A 395 -17.30 0.74 10.92
N PHE A 396 -17.70 -0.42 10.41
CA PHE A 396 -18.38 -1.40 11.25
C PHE A 396 -18.03 -2.84 10.88
N TRP A 397 -18.14 -3.71 11.88
CA TRP A 397 -17.99 -5.15 11.74
C TRP A 397 -19.30 -5.87 11.96
N ILE A 398 -19.49 -6.96 11.24
CA ILE A 398 -20.44 -8.01 11.57
C ILE A 398 -19.68 -9.32 11.68
N ILE A 399 -19.72 -9.93 12.86
CA ILE A 399 -18.99 -11.16 13.15
C ILE A 399 -19.91 -12.23 13.72
N LYS A 400 -19.56 -13.48 13.45
CA LYS A 400 -20.22 -14.65 14.04
C LYS A 400 -19.49 -15.03 15.34
N LEU A 401 -20.24 -15.16 16.41
CA LEU A 401 -19.74 -15.57 17.73
C LEU A 401 -20.04 -17.05 18.05
N GLY A 402 -21.01 -17.65 17.34
CA GLY A 402 -21.45 -19.03 17.56
C GLY A 402 -22.53 -19.43 16.56
N GLU A 403 -23.12 -20.61 16.76
CA GLU A 403 -24.30 -21.02 15.99
C GLU A 403 -25.47 -20.06 16.30
N GLU A 404 -26.01 -19.42 15.25
CA GLU A 404 -27.02 -18.37 15.35
C GLU A 404 -26.67 -17.19 16.28
N SER A 405 -25.38 -16.99 16.58
CA SER A 405 -24.90 -15.93 17.47
C SER A 405 -24.00 -14.96 16.70
N PHE A 406 -24.32 -13.67 16.77
CA PHE A 406 -23.72 -12.61 15.96
C PHE A 406 -23.54 -11.33 16.75
N GLU A 407 -22.58 -10.51 16.33
CA GLU A 407 -22.33 -9.18 16.87
C GLU A 407 -22.16 -8.18 15.73
N PHE A 408 -22.74 -7.00 15.93
CA PHE A 408 -22.56 -5.80 15.11
C PHE A 408 -21.76 -4.78 15.93
N LEU A 409 -20.64 -4.31 15.41
CA LEU A 409 -19.75 -3.35 16.06
C LEU A 409 -19.62 -2.11 15.19
N MET A 410 -20.20 -0.97 15.59
CA MET A 410 -19.92 0.32 14.99
C MET A 410 -18.72 0.96 15.70
N ASN A 411 -17.55 0.99 15.05
CA ASN A 411 -16.33 1.45 15.68
C ASN A 411 -15.31 2.04 14.68
N PRO A 412 -15.49 3.29 14.20
CA PRO A 412 -16.54 4.25 14.61
C PRO A 412 -17.57 4.60 13.53
N TYR A 413 -18.68 5.22 13.96
CA TYR A 413 -19.49 6.12 13.13
C TYR A 413 -18.89 7.52 13.20
N PHE A 414 -18.60 8.10 12.05
CA PHE A 414 -17.89 9.36 11.86
C PHE A 414 -18.81 10.38 11.16
N ALA A 415 -19.50 11.20 11.94
CA ALA A 415 -20.42 12.22 11.45
C ALA A 415 -19.65 13.54 11.22
N VAL A 416 -19.03 13.64 10.04
CA VAL A 416 -18.24 14.80 9.62
C VAL A 416 -19.12 16.04 9.52
N ASN A 417 -18.68 17.16 10.12
CA ASN A 417 -19.41 18.43 10.17
C ASN A 417 -20.79 18.35 10.85
N HIS A 418 -20.95 17.46 11.82
CA HIS A 418 -22.17 17.34 12.61
C HIS A 418 -21.88 17.58 14.09
N THR A 419 -22.80 18.25 14.76
CA THR A 419 -22.92 18.26 16.23
C THR A 419 -23.54 16.95 16.73
N VAL A 420 -23.47 16.70 18.03
CA VAL A 420 -24.14 15.55 18.66
C VAL A 420 -25.66 15.56 18.42
N ALA A 421 -26.29 16.74 18.42
CA ALA A 421 -27.72 16.87 18.17
C ALA A 421 -28.10 16.49 16.72
N GLU A 422 -27.29 16.90 15.75
CA GLU A 422 -27.49 16.56 14.34
C GLU A 422 -27.22 15.06 14.08
N PHE A 423 -26.17 14.50 14.68
CA PHE A 423 -25.93 13.05 14.67
C PHE A 423 -27.13 12.27 15.26
N ASN A 424 -27.61 12.68 16.43
CA ASN A 424 -28.77 12.03 17.06
C ASN A 424 -30.02 12.13 16.19
N THR A 425 -30.23 13.26 15.50
CA THR A 425 -31.34 13.43 14.56
C THR A 425 -31.20 12.50 13.35
N LEU A 426 -30.00 12.39 12.78
CA LEU A 426 -29.70 11.52 11.65
C LEU A 426 -29.94 10.03 12.00
N MET A 427 -29.51 9.62 13.20
CA MET A 427 -29.56 8.22 13.64
C MET A 427 -30.86 7.81 14.33
N ALA A 428 -31.66 8.77 14.81
CA ALA A 428 -32.92 8.52 15.52
C ALA A 428 -33.85 7.52 14.80
N PRO A 429 -34.03 7.55 13.47
CA PRO A 429 -34.88 6.58 12.81
C PRO A 429 -34.37 5.13 12.96
N TRP A 430 -33.06 4.89 12.94
CA TRP A 430 -32.51 3.54 13.10
C TRP A 430 -32.60 3.07 14.54
N PHE A 431 -32.25 3.95 15.48
CA PHE A 431 -32.41 3.72 16.93
C PHE A 431 -33.86 3.35 17.28
N ALA A 432 -34.85 4.03 16.70
CA ALA A 432 -36.25 3.68 16.86
C ALA A 432 -36.65 2.32 16.24
N ASP A 433 -35.95 1.85 15.20
CA ASP A 433 -36.15 0.48 14.68
C ASP A 433 -35.53 -0.56 15.62
N LEU A 434 -34.34 -0.29 16.17
CA LEU A 434 -33.71 -1.16 17.17
C LEU A 434 -34.59 -1.28 18.43
N ASP A 435 -35.13 -0.17 18.92
CA ASP A 435 -36.05 -0.15 20.07
C ASP A 435 -37.30 -1.00 19.81
N ARG A 436 -37.89 -0.89 18.61
CA ARG A 436 -39.07 -1.67 18.22
C ARG A 436 -38.78 -3.16 18.11
N LEU A 437 -37.55 -3.51 17.75
CA LEU A 437 -37.06 -4.89 17.70
C LEU A 437 -36.64 -5.41 19.09
N GLY A 438 -36.67 -4.58 20.13
CA GLY A 438 -36.19 -4.94 21.47
C GLY A 438 -34.67 -5.12 21.54
N ILE A 439 -33.93 -4.58 20.57
CA ILE A 439 -32.46 -4.64 20.54
C ILE A 439 -31.93 -3.53 21.44
N THR A 440 -31.16 -3.91 22.45
CA THR A 440 -30.44 -2.94 23.29
C THR A 440 -29.14 -2.54 22.60
N TYR A 441 -28.88 -1.23 22.55
CA TYR A 441 -27.66 -0.62 22.07
C TYR A 441 -27.30 0.53 23.03
N THR A 442 -26.03 0.91 23.08
CA THR A 442 -25.59 2.02 23.93
C THR A 442 -24.59 2.88 23.16
N PRO A 443 -25.04 3.99 22.55
CA PRO A 443 -24.15 4.91 21.85
C PRO A 443 -23.26 5.66 22.82
N ASN A 444 -21.96 5.58 22.59
CA ASN A 444 -20.97 6.46 23.18
C ASN A 444 -20.58 7.51 22.14
N THR A 445 -21.12 8.73 22.30
CA THR A 445 -21.01 9.78 21.30
C THR A 445 -20.25 10.99 21.85
N THR A 446 -19.21 11.40 21.14
CA THR A 446 -18.37 12.55 21.51
C THR A 446 -18.23 13.51 20.33
N TYR A 447 -18.36 14.81 20.60
CA TYR A 447 -18.07 15.87 19.65
C TYR A 447 -16.61 16.30 19.77
N TYR A 448 -15.96 16.45 18.62
CA TYR A 448 -14.64 17.05 18.48
C TYR A 448 -14.75 18.28 17.57
N ASP A 449 -14.08 19.36 17.94
CA ASP A 449 -14.11 20.62 17.19
C ASP A 449 -13.15 20.62 15.98
N ASN A 450 -12.47 19.49 15.74
CA ASN A 450 -11.50 19.27 14.68
C ASN A 450 -11.47 17.79 14.25
N PHE A 451 -10.90 17.54 13.06
CA PHE A 451 -10.81 16.18 12.49
C PHE A 451 -9.76 15.30 13.17
N TYR A 452 -8.61 15.85 13.55
CA TYR A 452 -7.48 15.08 14.06
C TYR A 452 -7.82 14.36 15.37
N ASP A 453 -8.36 15.08 16.36
CA ASP A 453 -8.71 14.49 17.65
C ASP A 453 -9.83 13.44 17.48
N ALA A 454 -10.78 13.67 16.58
CA ALA A 454 -11.79 12.69 16.22
C ALA A 454 -11.18 11.43 15.59
N TRP A 455 -10.23 11.60 14.68
CA TRP A 455 -9.56 10.50 13.98
C TRP A 455 -8.71 9.69 14.96
N GLU A 456 -7.93 10.36 15.80
CA GLU A 456 -7.09 9.75 16.83
C GLU A 456 -7.93 8.94 17.83
N ALA A 457 -9.11 9.44 18.20
CA ALA A 457 -10.05 8.74 19.08
C ALA A 457 -10.81 7.60 18.40
N GLY A 458 -11.06 7.70 17.09
CA GLY A 458 -11.87 6.75 16.33
C GLY A 458 -11.08 5.59 15.72
N PHE A 459 -9.83 5.80 15.36
CA PHE A 459 -9.02 4.85 14.60
C PHE A 459 -7.72 4.52 15.36
N PRO A 460 -7.72 3.46 16.19
CA PRO A 460 -6.52 3.02 16.88
C PRO A 460 -5.47 2.51 15.87
N LEU A 461 -4.23 2.31 16.36
CA LEU A 461 -3.18 1.72 15.55
C LEU A 461 -3.63 0.35 15.02
N GLU A 462 -3.49 0.15 13.72
CA GLU A 462 -3.82 -1.08 13.03
C GLU A 462 -2.99 -2.28 13.51
N THR A 463 -3.67 -3.42 13.71
CA THR A 463 -3.03 -4.70 14.00
C THR A 463 -2.66 -5.39 12.70
N ILE A 464 -1.39 -5.77 12.55
CA ILE A 464 -0.85 -6.41 11.34
C ILE A 464 -0.10 -7.71 11.66
N GLY A 465 0.67 -8.24 10.70
CA GLY A 465 1.62 -9.32 10.95
C GLY A 465 1.01 -10.72 10.90
N SER A 466 -0.28 -10.83 10.59
CA SER A 466 -0.94 -12.14 10.46
C SER A 466 -0.36 -12.96 9.31
N VAL A 467 -0.18 -14.25 9.57
CA VAL A 467 0.34 -15.24 8.60
C VAL A 467 -0.72 -16.26 8.18
N THR A 468 -1.93 -16.13 8.71
CA THR A 468 -3.01 -17.13 8.59
C THR A 468 -4.32 -16.59 8.03
N MET A 469 -4.28 -15.45 7.33
CA MET A 469 -5.48 -14.89 6.72
C MET A 469 -5.21 -14.24 5.38
N MET A 470 -6.27 -14.14 4.57
CA MET A 470 -6.33 -13.32 3.36
C MET A 470 -7.66 -12.57 3.35
N THR A 471 -7.63 -11.34 2.86
CA THR A 471 -8.81 -10.50 2.66
C THR A 471 -9.25 -10.48 1.20
N GLY A 472 -10.51 -10.17 0.97
CA GLY A 472 -11.02 -9.74 -0.32
C GLY A 472 -12.19 -8.78 -0.16
N SER A 473 -12.51 -8.02 -1.21
CA SER A 473 -13.47 -6.92 -1.11
C SER A 473 -14.35 -6.73 -2.32
N ARG A 474 -15.41 -5.94 -2.13
CA ARG A 474 -16.29 -5.47 -3.20
C ARG A 474 -16.79 -4.06 -2.87
N LEU A 475 -16.84 -3.23 -3.90
CA LEU A 475 -17.53 -1.94 -3.88
C LEU A 475 -18.99 -2.18 -4.25
N ILE A 476 -19.91 -1.96 -3.32
CA ILE A 476 -21.35 -2.13 -3.54
C ILE A 476 -21.97 -0.77 -3.91
N PRO A 477 -22.59 -0.64 -5.08
CA PRO A 477 -23.09 0.63 -5.58
C PRO A 477 -24.39 1.06 -4.89
N ARG A 478 -24.70 2.35 -5.00
CA ARG A 478 -25.93 2.99 -4.50
C ARG A 478 -27.18 2.25 -4.93
N GLU A 479 -27.20 1.74 -6.17
CA GLU A 479 -28.36 1.03 -6.73
C GLU A 479 -28.77 -0.16 -5.85
N ASN A 480 -27.80 -0.87 -5.26
CA ASN A 480 -28.04 -1.99 -4.36
C ASN A 480 -28.75 -1.59 -3.06
N PHE A 481 -28.75 -0.32 -2.68
CA PHE A 481 -29.40 0.16 -1.46
C PHE A 481 -30.74 0.86 -1.71
N VAL A 482 -31.02 1.27 -2.96
CA VAL A 482 -32.28 1.95 -3.33
C VAL A 482 -33.26 1.02 -4.06
N ASN A 483 -32.77 -0.02 -4.74
CA ASN A 483 -33.61 -1.04 -5.35
C ASN A 483 -33.89 -2.16 -4.35
N ALA A 484 -35.16 -2.38 -4.02
CA ALA A 484 -35.56 -3.37 -3.01
C ALA A 484 -35.12 -4.81 -3.33
N THR A 485 -35.11 -5.20 -4.61
CA THR A 485 -34.66 -6.54 -5.03
C THR A 485 -33.17 -6.70 -4.82
N LEU A 486 -32.36 -5.73 -5.27
CA LEU A 486 -30.91 -5.76 -5.10
C LEU A 486 -30.50 -5.63 -3.62
N LEU A 487 -31.22 -4.84 -2.83
CA LEU A 487 -31.01 -4.71 -1.39
C LEU A 487 -31.20 -6.07 -0.70
N ASN A 488 -32.30 -6.76 -0.99
CA ASN A 488 -32.55 -8.08 -0.41
C ASN A 488 -31.50 -9.11 -0.83
N GLN A 489 -31.05 -9.08 -2.10
CA GLN A 489 -29.98 -9.96 -2.57
C GLN A 489 -28.64 -9.66 -1.89
N THR A 490 -28.30 -8.38 -1.73
CA THR A 490 -27.08 -7.91 -1.07
C THR A 490 -27.07 -8.30 0.42
N ALA A 491 -28.18 -8.03 1.13
CA ALA A 491 -28.33 -8.41 2.54
C ALA A 491 -28.27 -9.92 2.73
N ALA A 492 -28.91 -10.71 1.84
CA ALA A 492 -28.83 -12.17 1.89
C ALA A 492 -27.41 -12.70 1.65
N ALA A 493 -26.67 -12.11 0.71
CA ALA A 493 -25.27 -12.47 0.45
C ALA A 493 -24.40 -12.23 1.71
N PHE A 494 -24.51 -11.05 2.32
CA PHE A 494 -23.76 -10.74 3.55
C PHE A 494 -24.16 -11.61 4.73
N ARG A 495 -25.46 -11.83 4.94
CA ARG A 495 -25.96 -12.74 5.97
C ARG A 495 -25.41 -14.15 5.78
N SER A 496 -25.39 -14.65 4.55
CA SER A 496 -24.83 -15.96 4.20
C SER A 496 -23.33 -16.04 4.51
N THR A 497 -22.55 -15.03 4.07
CA THR A 497 -21.12 -14.93 4.33
C THR A 497 -20.81 -14.97 5.83
N VAL A 498 -21.48 -14.14 6.63
CA VAL A 498 -21.27 -14.10 8.08
C VAL A 498 -21.74 -15.39 8.75
N SER A 499 -22.87 -15.95 8.33
CA SER A 499 -23.38 -17.22 8.87
C SER A 499 -22.45 -18.39 8.58
N ALA A 500 -21.71 -18.35 7.46
CA ALA A 500 -20.68 -19.31 7.10
C ALA A 500 -19.37 -19.14 7.90
N GLY A 501 -19.25 -18.11 8.73
CA GLY A 501 -18.11 -17.88 9.63
C GLY A 501 -17.08 -16.87 9.14
N TYR A 502 -17.32 -16.22 7.99
CA TYR A 502 -16.47 -15.15 7.50
C TYR A 502 -16.86 -13.81 8.13
N SER A 503 -15.90 -13.02 8.60
CA SER A 503 -16.17 -11.68 9.12
C SER A 503 -16.53 -10.73 7.98
N LEU A 504 -17.42 -9.77 8.25
CA LEU A 504 -17.68 -8.64 7.36
C LEU A 504 -17.17 -7.36 8.03
N LEU A 505 -16.11 -6.79 7.49
CA LEU A 505 -15.74 -5.40 7.72
C LEU A 505 -16.38 -4.56 6.61
N ALA A 506 -17.01 -3.45 6.97
CA ALA A 506 -17.67 -2.63 5.99
C ALA A 506 -17.63 -1.14 6.34
N PHE A 507 -17.66 -0.37 5.27
CA PHE A 507 -17.66 1.07 5.32
C PHE A 507 -18.94 1.59 4.67
N ASN A 508 -19.66 2.53 5.29
CA ASN A 508 -20.70 3.29 4.58
C ASN A 508 -20.16 4.69 4.27
N LEU A 509 -19.87 4.94 3.00
CA LEU A 509 -19.34 6.20 2.49
C LEU A 509 -19.83 6.41 1.06
N LYS A 510 -19.74 7.65 0.56
CA LYS A 510 -19.71 7.92 -0.87
C LYS A 510 -18.39 8.54 -1.26
N ALA A 511 -18.00 8.38 -2.53
CA ALA A 511 -16.77 8.94 -3.08
C ALA A 511 -17.03 9.55 -4.47
N GLU A 512 -18.15 10.27 -4.59
CA GLU A 512 -18.49 11.07 -5.77
C GLU A 512 -17.36 12.06 -6.06
N LEU A 513 -17.05 12.28 -7.35
CA LEU A 513 -16.03 13.25 -7.74
C LEU A 513 -16.55 14.66 -7.43
N PRO A 514 -15.86 15.46 -6.57
CA PRO A 514 -16.35 16.79 -6.24
C PRO A 514 -16.39 17.71 -7.47
N ALA A 515 -17.36 18.62 -7.49
CA ALA A 515 -17.55 19.53 -8.61
C ALA A 515 -16.27 20.35 -8.90
N GLY A 516 -15.84 20.36 -10.16
CA GLY A 516 -14.65 21.10 -10.61
C GLY A 516 -13.31 20.40 -10.35
N TYR A 517 -13.30 19.16 -9.84
CA TYR A 517 -12.08 18.37 -9.71
C TYR A 517 -11.80 17.63 -11.02
N PRO A 518 -10.53 17.55 -11.47
CA PRO A 518 -10.19 16.79 -12.67
C PRO A 518 -10.31 15.28 -12.39
N GLU A 519 -10.91 14.54 -13.34
CA GLU A 519 -11.07 13.08 -13.25
C GLU A 519 -9.73 12.41 -12.92
N SER A 520 -9.78 11.44 -12.02
CA SER A 520 -8.66 10.57 -11.66
C SER A 520 -8.90 9.17 -12.25
N ALA A 521 -7.84 8.38 -12.41
CA ALA A 521 -7.92 7.00 -12.87
C ALA A 521 -8.36 6.00 -11.79
N ALA A 522 -8.78 6.48 -10.60
CA ALA A 522 -9.35 5.63 -9.57
C ALA A 522 -10.55 4.86 -10.13
N ASN A 523 -10.74 3.62 -9.66
CA ASN A 523 -11.78 2.73 -10.14
C ASN A 523 -13.14 3.47 -10.22
N PRO A 524 -13.78 3.56 -11.40
CA PRO A 524 -15.02 4.30 -11.56
C PRO A 524 -16.16 3.79 -10.68
N ALA A 525 -16.11 2.54 -10.21
CA ALA A 525 -17.07 2.00 -9.24
C ALA A 525 -17.13 2.80 -7.93
N PHE A 526 -16.04 3.46 -7.51
CA PHE A 526 -16.06 4.35 -6.34
C PHE A 526 -17.11 5.46 -6.46
N ARG A 527 -17.36 5.95 -7.69
CA ARG A 527 -18.23 7.11 -7.92
C ARG A 527 -19.69 6.81 -7.64
N THR A 528 -20.08 5.54 -7.67
CA THR A 528 -21.44 5.10 -7.37
C THR A 528 -21.52 4.30 -6.07
N THR A 529 -20.39 4.01 -5.41
CA THR A 529 -20.34 3.19 -4.20
C THR A 529 -21.04 3.84 -3.02
N LEU A 530 -21.80 3.04 -2.26
CA LEU A 530 -22.25 3.38 -0.90
C LEU A 530 -21.67 2.47 0.19
N MET A 531 -21.10 1.34 -0.21
CA MET A 531 -20.43 0.44 0.71
C MET A 531 -19.14 -0.11 0.11
N HIS A 532 -18.04 0.08 0.81
CA HIS A 532 -16.86 -0.75 0.62
C HIS A 532 -16.97 -1.91 1.60
N ALA A 533 -17.03 -3.14 1.09
CA ALA A 533 -17.21 -4.35 1.89
C ALA A 533 -15.95 -5.21 1.80
N ILE A 534 -15.42 -5.64 2.94
CA ILE A 534 -14.26 -6.51 3.05
C ILE A 534 -14.66 -7.75 3.86
N THR A 535 -14.25 -8.91 3.39
CA THR A 535 -14.32 -10.17 4.13
C THR A 535 -12.94 -10.80 4.18
N SER A 536 -12.72 -11.70 5.13
CA SER A 536 -11.46 -12.44 5.23
C SER A 536 -11.71 -13.92 5.46
N THR A 537 -10.81 -14.75 4.92
CA THR A 537 -10.69 -16.16 5.31
C THR A 537 -9.53 -16.33 6.29
N SER A 538 -9.53 -17.45 7.02
CA SER A 538 -8.44 -17.83 7.90
C SER A 538 -8.20 -19.34 7.85
N TRP A 539 -6.97 -19.76 8.13
CA TRP A 539 -6.54 -21.15 8.18
C TRP A 539 -5.72 -21.46 9.44
N ASN A 540 -5.46 -22.73 9.74
CA ASN A 540 -4.62 -23.07 10.88
C ASN A 540 -3.15 -22.82 10.55
N SER A 541 -2.34 -22.51 11.56
CA SER A 541 -0.90 -22.25 11.36
C SER A 541 -0.13 -23.44 10.80
N ASN A 542 -0.64 -24.67 10.97
CA ASN A 542 -0.04 -25.90 10.48
C ASN A 542 -0.66 -26.43 9.17
N ASP A 543 -1.63 -25.72 8.59
CA ASP A 543 -2.22 -26.12 7.30
C ASP A 543 -1.15 -26.08 6.20
N THR A 544 -1.20 -27.08 5.32
CA THR A 544 -0.31 -27.17 4.16
C THR A 544 -0.63 -26.10 3.13
N ASN A 545 0.33 -25.77 2.26
CA ASN A 545 0.09 -24.78 1.20
C ASN A 545 -1.07 -25.15 0.26
N GLU A 546 -1.32 -26.44 0.04
CA GLU A 546 -2.46 -26.90 -0.76
C GLU A 546 -3.80 -26.63 -0.06
N GLU A 547 -3.87 -26.85 1.26
CA GLU A 547 -5.05 -26.53 2.07
C GLU A 547 -5.29 -25.02 2.15
N ILE A 548 -4.22 -24.24 2.31
CA ILE A 548 -4.25 -22.77 2.28
C ILE A 548 -4.78 -22.29 0.92
N MET A 549 -4.21 -22.78 -0.19
CA MET A 549 -4.65 -22.41 -1.54
C MET A 549 -6.14 -22.73 -1.75
N LYS A 550 -6.59 -23.92 -1.34
CA LYS A 550 -8.01 -24.30 -1.41
C LYS A 550 -8.90 -23.35 -0.62
N THR A 551 -8.44 -22.90 0.54
CA THR A 551 -9.16 -21.94 1.40
C THR A 551 -9.24 -20.56 0.77
N MET A 552 -8.16 -20.12 0.13
CA MET A 552 -8.11 -18.88 -0.66
C MET A 552 -9.05 -18.98 -1.87
N ASP A 553 -9.08 -20.11 -2.57
CA ASP A 553 -9.98 -20.36 -3.71
C ASP A 553 -11.46 -20.32 -3.29
N THR A 554 -11.82 -20.94 -2.16
CA THR A 554 -13.20 -20.86 -1.64
C THR A 554 -13.59 -19.42 -1.32
N LEU A 555 -12.70 -18.61 -0.71
CA LEU A 555 -12.97 -17.18 -0.51
C LEU A 555 -13.20 -16.47 -1.86
N THR A 556 -12.30 -16.72 -2.82
CA THR A 556 -12.25 -16.04 -4.13
C THR A 556 -13.50 -16.35 -4.95
N TYR A 557 -13.79 -17.63 -5.17
CA TYR A 557 -14.76 -18.07 -6.17
C TYR A 557 -16.14 -18.34 -5.60
N ASP A 558 -16.24 -18.78 -4.34
CA ASP A 558 -17.52 -19.11 -3.73
C ASP A 558 -18.06 -17.91 -2.94
N VAL A 559 -17.31 -17.43 -1.93
CA VAL A 559 -17.79 -16.37 -1.03
C VAL A 559 -17.91 -15.03 -1.75
N LEU A 560 -16.81 -14.53 -2.32
CA LEU A 560 -16.83 -13.30 -3.12
C LEU A 560 -17.58 -13.52 -4.44
N GLY A 561 -17.72 -14.78 -4.89
CA GLY A 561 -18.57 -15.16 -6.02
C GLY A 561 -20.00 -14.69 -5.85
N GLU A 562 -20.58 -14.94 -4.68
CA GLU A 562 -21.94 -14.45 -4.34
C GLU A 562 -22.00 -12.93 -4.30
N TRP A 563 -20.97 -12.25 -3.78
CA TRP A 563 -20.95 -10.79 -3.74
C TRP A 563 -20.92 -10.19 -5.15
N ARG A 564 -20.11 -10.74 -6.06
CA ARG A 564 -20.05 -10.29 -7.46
C ARG A 564 -21.39 -10.43 -8.17
N LYS A 565 -22.18 -11.48 -7.89
CA LYS A 565 -23.52 -11.66 -8.48
C LYS A 565 -24.50 -10.53 -8.12
N THR A 566 -24.33 -9.89 -6.97
CA THR A 566 -25.21 -8.78 -6.53
C THR A 566 -24.96 -7.48 -7.29
N CYS A 567 -23.77 -7.31 -7.89
CA CYS A 567 -23.37 -6.09 -8.58
C CYS A 567 -22.25 -6.39 -9.61
N PRO A 568 -22.52 -7.17 -10.67
CA PRO A 568 -21.48 -7.73 -11.55
C PRO A 568 -20.62 -6.67 -12.23
N ASP A 569 -21.21 -5.53 -12.60
CA ASP A 569 -20.52 -4.44 -13.30
C ASP A 569 -19.77 -3.49 -12.36
N SER A 570 -19.91 -3.66 -11.04
CA SER A 570 -19.14 -2.91 -10.04
C SER A 570 -17.68 -3.39 -9.96
N GLY A 571 -16.91 -2.87 -9.02
CA GLY A 571 -15.50 -3.21 -8.83
C GLY A 571 -15.14 -3.59 -7.40
N ALA A 572 -13.85 -3.63 -7.13
CA ALA A 572 -13.24 -3.77 -5.82
C ALA A 572 -12.11 -2.74 -5.68
N TYR A 573 -11.77 -2.39 -4.44
CA TYR A 573 -10.68 -1.46 -4.20
C TYR A 573 -9.33 -2.19 -4.16
N MET A 574 -8.50 -1.97 -5.18
CA MET A 574 -7.26 -2.72 -5.42
C MET A 574 -6.25 -2.77 -4.26
N SER A 575 -6.31 -1.83 -3.32
CA SER A 575 -5.40 -1.80 -2.17
C SER A 575 -5.85 -2.69 -1.01
N GLU A 576 -7.11 -3.13 -1.04
CA GLU A 576 -7.79 -3.91 0.01
C GLU A 576 -8.63 -5.02 -0.64
N ALA A 577 -8.12 -5.62 -1.71
CA ALA A 577 -8.82 -6.62 -2.51
C ALA A 577 -8.12 -7.97 -2.45
N ASP A 578 -8.79 -8.95 -3.06
CA ASP A 578 -8.27 -10.30 -3.22
C ASP A 578 -7.16 -10.31 -4.28
N ILE A 579 -5.99 -10.85 -3.95
CA ILE A 579 -4.88 -11.01 -4.88
C ILE A 579 -5.24 -11.92 -6.07
N GLN A 580 -6.20 -12.81 -5.87
CA GLN A 580 -6.70 -13.76 -6.87
C GLN A 580 -7.94 -13.25 -7.60
N GLU A 581 -8.34 -11.97 -7.41
CA GLU A 581 -9.57 -11.44 -7.98
C GLU A 581 -9.67 -11.76 -9.49
N PRO A 582 -10.67 -12.56 -9.91
CA PRO A 582 -10.81 -12.92 -11.30
C PRO A 582 -11.12 -11.68 -12.11
N ASN A 583 -10.50 -11.56 -13.29
CA ASN A 583 -10.67 -10.39 -14.16
C ASN A 583 -10.34 -9.06 -13.42
N PHE A 584 -9.23 -9.06 -12.67
CA PHE A 584 -8.76 -7.89 -11.93
C PHE A 584 -8.72 -6.60 -12.76
N GLN A 585 -8.54 -6.71 -14.08
CA GLN A 585 -8.61 -5.60 -15.03
C GLN A 585 -9.93 -4.82 -14.91
N GLN A 586 -11.06 -5.52 -14.97
CA GLN A 586 -12.37 -4.92 -14.75
C GLN A 586 -12.57 -4.59 -13.26
N ALA A 587 -12.23 -5.51 -12.37
CA ALA A 587 -12.56 -5.36 -10.96
C ALA A 587 -11.87 -4.13 -10.35
N PHE A 588 -10.62 -3.84 -10.71
CA PHE A 588 -9.81 -2.80 -10.09
C PHE A 588 -9.73 -1.50 -10.91
N TYR A 589 -10.00 -1.57 -12.21
CA TYR A 589 -9.85 -0.40 -13.10
C TYR A 589 -11.08 -0.13 -13.97
N GLY A 590 -12.05 -1.05 -14.02
CA GLY A 590 -13.26 -0.90 -14.80
C GLY A 590 -12.99 -0.63 -16.28
N ASN A 591 -13.76 0.30 -16.85
CA ASN A 591 -13.60 0.72 -18.25
C ASN A 591 -12.31 1.52 -18.52
N PHE A 592 -11.55 1.90 -17.49
CA PHE A 592 -10.28 2.62 -17.65
C PHE A 592 -9.10 1.72 -18.00
N TYR A 593 -9.24 0.39 -17.85
CA TYR A 593 -8.10 -0.54 -18.00
C TYR A 593 -7.37 -0.41 -19.33
N ALA A 594 -8.10 -0.38 -20.46
CA ALA A 594 -7.48 -0.32 -21.79
C ALA A 594 -6.62 0.95 -21.97
N ARG A 595 -7.08 2.10 -21.46
CA ARG A 595 -6.33 3.37 -21.50
C ARG A 595 -5.10 3.29 -20.60
N LEU A 596 -5.27 2.77 -19.38
CA LEU A 596 -4.18 2.59 -18.41
C LEU A 596 -3.09 1.67 -18.99
N TYR A 597 -3.46 0.53 -19.58
CA TYR A 597 -2.52 -0.39 -20.20
C TYR A 597 -1.78 0.25 -21.38
N ALA A 598 -2.48 0.99 -22.24
CA ALA A 598 -1.83 1.74 -23.33
C ALA A 598 -0.79 2.75 -22.80
N LEU A 599 -1.09 3.42 -21.68
CA LEU A 599 -0.13 4.31 -21.01
C LEU A 599 1.03 3.55 -20.38
N LYS A 600 0.78 2.37 -19.80
CA LYS A 600 1.83 1.49 -19.28
C LYS A 600 2.80 1.11 -20.39
N GLN A 601 2.31 0.70 -21.56
CA GLN A 601 3.15 0.39 -22.71
C GLN A 601 3.89 1.62 -23.27
N ARG A 602 3.35 2.84 -23.10
CA ARG A 602 4.05 4.07 -23.50
C ARG A 602 5.19 4.43 -22.54
N TRP A 603 4.95 4.35 -21.23
CA TRP A 603 5.88 4.84 -20.20
C TRP A 603 6.86 3.78 -19.71
N ASP A 604 6.49 2.51 -19.78
CA ASP A 604 7.29 1.35 -19.38
C ASP A 604 6.98 0.11 -20.24
N PRO A 605 7.27 0.14 -21.57
CA PRO A 605 7.08 -1.00 -22.48
C PRO A 605 7.92 -2.23 -22.11
N ALA A 606 8.91 -2.03 -21.26
CA ALA A 606 9.87 -3.02 -20.84
C ALA A 606 9.40 -3.84 -19.62
N GLY A 607 8.34 -3.38 -18.93
CA GLY A 607 7.87 -3.97 -17.69
C GLY A 607 8.94 -3.90 -16.60
N LEU A 608 9.59 -2.75 -16.43
CA LEU A 608 10.50 -2.52 -15.30
C LEU A 608 9.72 -2.52 -13.99
N PHE A 609 8.64 -1.77 -13.94
CA PHE A 609 7.75 -1.69 -12.80
C PHE A 609 6.72 -2.82 -12.90
N TYR A 610 6.70 -3.66 -11.88
CA TYR A 610 5.77 -4.78 -11.75
C TYR A 610 5.27 -4.83 -10.31
N ALA A 611 3.98 -5.10 -10.18
CA ALA A 611 3.34 -5.51 -8.94
C ALA A 611 2.20 -6.47 -9.30
N PRO A 612 1.88 -7.49 -8.48
CA PRO A 612 0.69 -8.31 -8.68
C PRO A 612 -0.55 -7.44 -8.82
N THR A 613 -1.44 -7.83 -9.76
CA THR A 613 -2.70 -7.16 -10.10
C THR A 613 -2.59 -5.68 -10.53
N ALA A 614 -1.37 -5.17 -10.70
CA ALA A 614 -1.13 -3.87 -11.30
C ALA A 614 -1.44 -3.88 -12.81
N VAL A 615 -1.67 -2.71 -13.40
CA VAL A 615 -1.86 -2.58 -14.85
C VAL A 615 -0.65 -3.15 -15.60
N GLY A 616 -0.90 -4.11 -16.49
CA GLY A 616 0.11 -4.81 -17.27
C GLY A 616 0.87 -5.90 -16.50
N SER A 617 0.39 -6.28 -15.31
CA SER A 617 0.97 -7.38 -14.55
C SER A 617 0.71 -8.74 -15.19
N GLU A 618 -0.33 -8.88 -16.02
CA GLU A 618 -0.67 -10.10 -16.77
C GLU A 618 0.38 -10.49 -17.83
N ASP A 619 1.26 -9.56 -18.19
CA ASP A 619 2.43 -9.84 -19.06
C ASP A 619 3.51 -10.65 -18.31
N TRP A 620 3.34 -10.85 -17.00
CA TRP A 620 4.31 -11.49 -16.10
C TRP A 620 3.65 -12.49 -15.14
N GLN A 621 4.44 -13.46 -14.69
CA GLN A 621 4.08 -14.43 -13.68
C GLN A 621 5.23 -14.61 -12.68
N VAL A 622 4.91 -14.62 -11.40
CA VAL A 622 5.82 -15.09 -10.36
C VAL A 622 5.73 -16.61 -10.30
N ARG A 623 6.85 -17.29 -10.52
CA ARG A 623 6.96 -18.74 -10.32
C ARG A 623 7.25 -18.97 -8.84
N SER A 624 6.20 -18.93 -8.02
CA SER A 624 6.29 -19.16 -6.58
C SER A 624 6.99 -20.49 -6.27
N LEU A 625 7.81 -20.48 -5.22
CA LEU A 625 8.53 -21.64 -4.72
C LEU A 625 7.63 -22.60 -3.95
N ASP A 626 6.47 -22.12 -3.49
CA ASP A 626 5.63 -22.82 -2.53
C ASP A 626 4.17 -22.98 -3.01
N GLY A 627 3.86 -22.48 -4.22
CA GLY A 627 2.60 -22.66 -4.93
C GLY A 627 1.52 -21.65 -4.57
N LEU A 628 1.73 -20.81 -3.56
CA LEU A 628 0.81 -19.73 -3.20
C LEU A 628 1.02 -18.51 -4.10
N PRO A 629 0.01 -17.62 -4.25
CA PRO A 629 0.13 -16.38 -5.05
C PRO A 629 0.97 -15.31 -4.33
N ASP A 630 2.11 -15.69 -3.76
CA ASP A 630 3.04 -14.80 -3.07
C ASP A 630 4.15 -14.28 -4.02
N GLN A 631 5.10 -13.54 -3.45
CA GLN A 631 6.18 -12.92 -4.20
C GLN A 631 7.54 -13.60 -3.97
N ASN A 632 7.55 -14.85 -3.46
CA ASN A 632 8.75 -15.58 -3.03
C ASN A 632 9.58 -16.19 -4.19
N GLY A 633 9.12 -16.02 -5.43
CA GLY A 633 9.66 -16.69 -6.61
C GLY A 633 10.21 -15.78 -7.71
N ARG A 634 10.75 -16.41 -8.76
CA ARG A 634 11.30 -15.70 -9.91
C ARG A 634 10.19 -15.09 -10.78
N LEU A 635 10.37 -13.84 -11.19
CA LEU A 635 9.46 -13.12 -12.08
C LEU A 635 9.80 -13.39 -13.56
N CYS A 636 8.85 -13.95 -14.31
CA CYS A 636 9.00 -14.34 -15.71
C CYS A 636 7.90 -13.75 -16.59
N ARG A 637 8.18 -13.52 -17.87
CA ARG A 637 7.16 -13.20 -18.87
C ARG A 637 6.28 -14.42 -19.12
N VAL A 638 4.99 -14.17 -19.34
CA VAL A 638 3.98 -15.17 -19.71
C VAL A 638 4.14 -15.59 -21.16
#